data_AF-A0AA35RTP1-F1
#
_entry.id   AF-A0AA35RTP1-F1
#
_cell.length_a   1.000
_cell.length_b   1.000
_cell.length_c   1.000
_cell.angle_alpha   90.00
_cell.angle_beta   90.00
_cell.angle_gamma   90.00
#
_symmetry.space_group_name_H-M   'P 1'
#
loop_
_entity.id
_entity.type
_entity.pdbx_description
1 polymer ?
#
loop_
_entity_poly.entity_id
_entity_poly.type
_entity_poly.pdbx_seq_one_letter_code
_entity_poly.pdbx_strand_id
1 'polypeptide(L)'
;MPKESNRVIFPTEGWTNSLEVEHVGADQFGNGLVYDTRLNGSPLVRLIYDARDMEITVRCLRCEQQSQAFGRFQAHPMIGIVSINATALLVPMNTPRIMRHLAQIHDETLDDIDDVDFYNYERVNYDYIIVGGGSAGCTLASRLTEDADVSVLLLEAGPDYPDFEQLPIDLKNGNNEEPIIIPRGKAMGGSSSINGQVLFRGVPEDYDNWAIWGNDEWSFTKVLPYFRRLENDLDFGGDDFHGNSGPIPVRRYKREEWLPVAEAFYDSCRELGFPEDPDQNHPDSNGVAARPLNNIDGVRMSTSLTYLSMSRHRLNLTVRGSVVVRRILFEGKKAIGVEAESNGESFTIFGDQIILSGGAIASPQILMLSGVGPADHLREMGIPLVHESPGVGENLRDHPAVFSLFRGVGDPPDLEAPSIQVGLRFSPPGTGTRGDIQLAPILMTSEHRPASVQIDSDDFHFGFSAALQNATTAGRLRLASDDPHVQPELFYDYLSDPVDRQRLRAAVRLGLEIAEQPGFREFVAERLSPTDQDLASEAALDQWLLRNAYTQHHSSGTCKMGPGSDLDAVVDQYCRVYGMENLRVVDASVMPDVIRANTNATTIMIAERVAEFIREGKGQPGDKIETQCAPVIPAPRIAEASRPSTVVESETKKDSEKMTTNSTRIERDSMGEMQVPADALYGASTMRAVLNFPISDLRFPRQFIRALGLIKMAAAQTYMDMGIMDRAIGDAIVAAAQEVIDGKHDDHFVLDIFQTGSGTSTNTNANEVIANRASQIMGGDLGSRLVHPNDNVNLGQSSNDVVPTAIHLAALLGFKEDLLPALERLRVALQAKSDEFWPIVKTGRTHLQDATPVRLGQEFSGYAGQASYSITRVKRAQDALAEVALGGTAVGTGVNTHPEFSARTCARLSEMTGVDIRETGNHFQAQASLDGIVEASGQLKTVAISLHKIANDIRFLGCGPRAGLGEINLPEVQPGSSIMPGKVNPVIAESVIQVAAHVVGNDATVALAGAGGYFELNTMMPVAAYNLLQSVALLAASARNFADQCVAGITATDTGPTMVERGLMLGTALAPSIGYDAAAGIAKKAAETGQTIRDVARLDTSLTEAELDALLNPEEMTKPSLVVRGGGG
;
A
#
# COMPACT_ATOMS: atom_id res chain seq x y z
N MET A 1 43.82 15.94 12.62
CA MET A 1 44.01 16.56 11.29
C MET A 1 44.82 15.57 10.45
N PRO A 2 44.35 15.11 9.27
CA PRO A 2 43.24 15.62 8.44
C PRO A 2 41.84 15.66 9.08
N LYS A 3 40.88 16.22 8.35
CA LYS A 3 39.50 16.48 8.77
C LYS A 3 38.59 15.35 8.31
N GLU A 4 37.58 15.02 9.11
CA GLU A 4 36.28 14.52 8.64
C GLU A 4 35.20 14.91 9.68
N SER A 5 33.93 14.84 9.31
CA SER A 5 32.88 15.72 9.86
C SER A 5 31.96 15.09 10.91
N ASN A 6 31.74 15.79 12.03
CA ASN A 6 30.59 15.54 12.90
C ASN A 6 29.30 15.97 12.19
N ARG A 7 28.44 15.00 11.85
CA ARG A 7 27.12 15.20 11.24
C ARG A 7 26.15 14.32 12.00
N VAL A 8 25.14 14.91 12.65
CA VAL A 8 24.13 14.19 13.44
C VAL A 8 22.82 14.19 12.66
N ILE A 9 22.24 13.01 12.48
CA ILE A 9 21.00 12.77 11.75
C ILE A 9 19.99 12.20 12.76
N PHE A 10 18.84 12.85 12.91
CA PHE A 10 17.75 12.34 13.73
C PHE A 10 16.70 11.64 12.84
N PRO A 11 16.35 10.37 13.10
CA PRO A 11 15.18 9.73 12.51
C PRO A 11 13.91 10.13 13.26
N THR A 12 12.76 10.11 12.58
CA THR A 12 11.43 10.27 13.19
C THR A 12 10.51 9.14 12.76
N GLU A 13 9.97 8.39 13.72
CA GLU A 13 9.07 7.26 13.43
C GLU A 13 7.83 7.72 12.64
N GLY A 14 7.46 6.97 11.60
CA GLY A 14 6.26 7.19 10.79
C GLY A 14 6.32 8.32 9.74
N TRP A 15 7.43 9.09 9.65
CA TRP A 15 7.58 10.19 8.68
C TRP A 15 8.94 10.15 7.98
N THR A 16 8.95 10.25 6.65
CA THR A 16 10.12 10.00 5.79
C THR A 16 11.15 11.14 5.72
N ASN A 17 11.35 11.87 6.81
CA ASN A 17 12.25 13.03 6.84
C ASN A 17 13.33 12.92 7.92
N SER A 18 14.54 13.36 7.57
CA SER A 18 15.70 13.38 8.46
C SER A 18 16.15 14.81 8.74
N LEU A 19 16.49 15.09 10.00
CA LEU A 19 16.97 16.40 10.43
C LEU A 19 18.49 16.37 10.63
N GLU A 20 19.21 17.20 9.89
CA GLU A 20 20.65 17.41 10.04
C GLU A 20 20.94 18.73 10.77
N VAL A 21 21.64 18.67 11.91
CA VAL A 21 22.02 19.85 12.69
C VAL A 21 23.54 20.00 12.71
N GLU A 22 24.06 21.19 12.37
CA GLU A 22 25.50 21.50 12.41
C GLU A 22 25.82 22.60 13.44
N HIS A 23 26.80 22.31 14.29
CA HIS A 23 27.25 23.09 15.46
C HIS A 23 28.68 23.66 15.22
N VAL A 24 29.02 24.91 15.64
CA VAL A 24 30.02 25.69 14.85
C VAL A 24 30.75 26.94 15.43
N GLY A 25 30.37 27.56 16.55
CA GLY A 25 31.19 28.51 17.36
C GLY A 25 30.70 29.99 17.47
N ALA A 26 30.22 30.38 18.67
CA ALA A 26 29.28 31.46 19.14
C ALA A 26 28.98 32.78 18.37
N ASP A 27 27.93 33.50 18.84
CA ASP A 27 27.49 34.82 18.35
C ASP A 27 28.56 35.93 18.51
N GLN A 28 28.40 37.02 17.74
CA GLN A 28 29.38 38.12 17.67
C GLN A 28 29.58 38.89 18.98
N PHE A 29 28.64 38.80 19.93
CA PHE A 29 28.75 39.41 21.26
C PHE A 29 29.06 38.39 22.38
N GLY A 30 29.18 37.10 22.05
CA GLY A 30 29.56 36.02 22.98
C GLY A 30 28.52 35.65 24.04
N ASN A 31 27.23 35.95 23.80
CA ASN A 31 26.12 35.70 24.74
C ASN A 31 24.99 34.81 24.15
N GLY A 32 25.02 34.52 22.84
CA GLY A 32 23.99 33.75 22.15
C GLY A 32 24.48 32.47 21.46
N LEU A 33 23.54 31.54 21.25
CA LEU A 33 23.74 30.22 20.65
C LEU A 33 22.99 30.16 19.33
N VAL A 34 23.63 29.80 18.20
CA VAL A 34 23.01 29.91 16.88
C VAL A 34 23.20 28.67 16.00
N TYR A 35 22.24 27.75 16.02
CA TYR A 35 22.33 26.49 15.27
C TYR A 35 22.03 26.71 13.79
N ASP A 36 22.71 25.98 12.91
CA ASP A 36 22.33 25.82 11.51
C ASP A 36 21.73 24.43 11.31
N THR A 37 20.56 24.35 10.69
CA THR A 37 19.86 23.07 10.43
C THR A 37 19.46 22.94 8.97
N ARG A 38 19.40 21.68 8.50
CA ARG A 38 18.85 21.26 7.21
C ARG A 38 17.87 20.10 7.41
N LEU A 39 16.92 20.01 6.49
CA LEU A 39 15.95 18.92 6.42
C LEU A 39 15.81 18.54 4.94
N ASN A 40 16.24 17.31 4.61
CA ASN A 40 16.24 16.69 3.27
C ASN A 40 16.25 17.68 2.07
N GLY A 41 17.41 18.31 1.79
CA GLY A 41 17.61 19.18 0.61
C GLY A 41 17.16 20.65 0.75
N SER A 42 16.42 20.98 1.82
CA SER A 42 15.95 22.35 2.10
C SER A 42 17.08 23.37 2.33
N PRO A 43 16.84 24.69 2.12
CA PRO A 43 17.82 25.72 2.44
C PRO A 43 18.15 25.77 3.93
N LEU A 44 19.35 26.28 4.23
CA LEU A 44 19.92 26.34 5.57
C LEU A 44 19.17 27.37 6.44
N VAL A 45 18.66 26.95 7.60
CA VAL A 45 17.95 27.84 8.54
C VAL A 45 18.80 28.08 9.79
N ARG A 46 18.88 29.34 10.21
CA ARG A 46 19.69 29.81 11.34
C ARG A 46 18.80 30.09 12.55
N LEU A 47 19.05 29.41 13.68
CA LEU A 47 18.25 29.49 14.90
C LEU A 47 19.03 30.22 16.01
N ILE A 48 18.83 31.53 16.17
CA ILE A 48 19.51 32.37 17.17
C ILE A 48 18.78 32.31 18.52
N TYR A 49 19.46 31.96 19.60
CA TYR A 49 18.98 32.03 20.98
C TYR A 49 19.82 33.00 21.80
N ASP A 50 19.20 34.01 22.43
CA ASP A 50 19.88 34.91 23.38
C ASP A 50 19.63 34.46 24.82
N ALA A 51 20.69 34.08 25.53
CA ALA A 51 20.60 33.53 26.87
C ALA A 51 20.22 34.55 27.96
N ARG A 52 20.11 35.86 27.63
CA ARG A 52 19.79 36.92 28.59
C ARG A 52 18.28 37.17 28.72
N ASP A 53 17.58 37.12 27.59
CA ASP A 53 16.13 37.40 27.50
C ASP A 53 15.30 36.12 27.20
N MET A 54 15.96 34.99 26.88
CA MET A 54 15.39 33.68 26.57
C MET A 54 14.48 33.64 25.32
N GLU A 55 14.69 34.54 24.36
CA GLU A 55 14.01 34.52 23.06
C GLU A 55 14.78 33.68 22.01
N ILE A 56 14.03 33.02 21.12
CA ILE A 56 14.54 32.29 19.95
C ILE A 56 14.12 33.03 18.68
N THR A 57 15.08 33.53 17.91
CA THR A 57 14.88 34.18 16.61
C THR A 57 15.28 33.23 15.48
N VAL A 58 14.30 32.81 14.68
CA VAL A 58 14.50 31.99 13.48
C VAL A 58 14.81 32.92 12.29
N ARG A 59 15.85 32.61 11.49
CA ARG A 59 16.19 33.41 10.30
C ARG A 59 16.49 32.53 9.09
N CYS A 60 15.71 32.70 8.02
CA CYS A 60 15.96 32.10 6.72
C CYS A 60 17.16 32.80 6.05
N LEU A 61 18.15 32.02 5.61
CA LEU A 61 19.40 32.52 5.04
C LEU A 61 19.36 32.80 3.53
N ARG A 62 18.16 32.91 2.94
CA ARG A 62 17.99 33.03 1.47
C ARG A 62 17.26 34.28 0.99
N CYS A 63 16.66 35.08 1.87
CA CYS A 63 15.77 36.19 1.49
C CYS A 63 15.98 37.53 2.23
N GLU A 64 16.92 37.61 3.19
CA GLU A 64 17.21 38.72 4.12
C GLU A 64 16.05 39.27 4.98
N GLN A 65 14.79 39.14 4.57
CA GLN A 65 13.62 39.60 5.32
C GLN A 65 13.57 39.00 6.74
N GLN A 66 13.47 39.87 7.74
CA GLN A 66 13.20 39.46 9.11
C GLN A 66 11.69 39.28 9.31
N SER A 67 11.24 38.03 9.41
CA SER A 67 10.01 37.73 10.14
C SER A 67 10.31 37.78 11.65
N GLN A 68 9.80 38.80 12.34
CA GLN A 68 9.80 38.82 13.81
C GLN A 68 8.67 37.92 14.32
N ALA A 69 8.97 36.64 14.52
CA ALA A 69 8.07 35.71 15.21
C ALA A 69 8.07 36.02 16.71
N PHE A 70 7.15 36.87 17.17
CA PHE A 70 6.97 37.18 18.59
C PHE A 70 6.32 36.00 19.33
N GLY A 71 7.13 35.18 20.00
CA GLY A 71 6.66 34.08 20.85
C GLY A 71 7.49 33.99 22.13
N ARG A 72 6.91 34.38 23.27
CA ARG A 72 7.57 34.27 24.58
C ARG A 72 7.36 32.88 25.17
N PHE A 73 8.45 32.17 25.43
CA PHE A 73 8.44 30.88 26.11
C PHE A 73 9.27 30.95 27.40
N GLN A 74 8.70 30.52 28.53
CA GLN A 74 9.42 30.44 29.80
C GLN A 74 10.15 29.10 29.93
N ALA A 75 11.46 29.13 30.16
CA ALA A 75 12.25 27.97 30.55
C ALA A 75 12.45 27.93 32.08
N HIS A 76 12.49 26.73 32.67
CA HIS A 76 12.70 26.53 34.09
C HIS A 76 14.14 26.04 34.36
N PRO A 77 14.90 26.64 35.29
CA PRO A 77 16.34 26.39 35.38
C PRO A 77 16.70 25.19 36.26
N MET A 78 17.20 24.11 35.64
CA MET A 78 18.36 23.32 36.08
C MET A 78 18.67 22.22 35.05
N ILE A 79 19.94 22.12 34.66
CA ILE A 79 20.50 21.27 33.58
C ILE A 79 19.87 21.54 32.18
N GLY A 80 20.68 21.84 31.16
CA GLY A 80 20.23 22.49 29.91
C GLY A 80 19.98 21.57 28.71
N ILE A 81 18.76 21.05 28.60
CA ILE A 81 18.18 20.67 27.30
C ILE A 81 17.01 21.62 27.04
N VAL A 82 17.06 22.35 25.93
CA VAL A 82 15.87 23.05 25.42
C VAL A 82 14.96 21.99 24.82
N SER A 83 14.02 21.49 25.62
CA SER A 83 12.99 20.57 25.14
C SER A 83 12.02 21.35 24.25
N ILE A 84 12.31 21.37 22.96
CA ILE A 84 11.35 21.81 21.94
C ILE A 84 10.34 20.68 21.81
N ASN A 85 9.14 20.90 22.34
CA ASN A 85 8.07 19.91 22.32
C ASN A 85 7.64 19.68 20.85
N ALA A 86 8.00 18.54 20.26
CA ALA A 86 7.70 18.23 18.85
C ALA A 86 6.19 18.29 18.54
N THR A 87 5.34 18.06 19.55
CA THR A 87 3.87 18.24 19.46
C THR A 87 3.44 19.65 19.07
N ALA A 88 4.24 20.69 19.36
CA ALA A 88 3.99 22.07 18.93
C ALA A 88 4.55 22.39 17.52
N LEU A 89 5.36 21.49 16.94
CA LEU A 89 5.83 21.50 15.56
C LEU A 89 5.01 20.56 14.65
N LEU A 90 4.06 19.80 15.22
CA LEU A 90 3.22 18.82 14.54
C LEU A 90 1.71 19.12 14.62
N VAL A 91 1.35 20.36 14.99
CA VAL A 91 0.34 21.04 14.17
C VAL A 91 1.00 21.23 12.81
N PRO A 92 0.41 20.74 11.69
CA PRO A 92 1.06 20.88 10.40
C PRO A 92 1.24 22.36 10.08
N MET A 93 2.46 22.76 9.73
CA MET A 93 2.78 24.11 9.27
C MET A 93 2.27 24.31 7.83
N ASN A 94 0.97 24.08 7.63
CA ASN A 94 0.28 24.44 6.42
C ASN A 94 0.26 25.96 6.33
N THR A 95 1.06 26.50 5.40
CA THR A 95 0.78 27.76 4.71
C THR A 95 1.04 29.03 5.55
N PRO A 96 1.71 30.08 5.02
CA PRO A 96 1.83 31.38 5.71
C PRO A 96 0.49 32.06 6.06
N ARG A 97 -0.64 31.54 5.55
CA ARG A 97 -2.00 31.93 5.94
C ARG A 97 -2.32 31.69 7.41
N ILE A 98 -1.97 30.54 7.99
CA ILE A 98 -2.31 30.24 9.40
C ILE A 98 -1.58 31.22 10.33
N MET A 99 -0.29 31.45 10.09
CA MET A 99 0.51 32.47 10.79
C MET A 99 -0.05 33.90 10.65
N ARG A 100 -0.61 34.26 9.48
CA ARG A 100 -1.27 35.57 9.29
C ARG A 100 -2.60 35.68 10.03
N HIS A 101 -3.40 34.61 10.10
CA HIS A 101 -4.70 34.69 10.75
C HIS A 101 -4.58 34.76 12.28
N LEU A 102 -3.64 33.99 12.86
CA LEU A 102 -3.26 34.11 14.27
C LEU A 102 -2.77 35.53 14.63
N ALA A 103 -2.11 36.22 13.70
CA ALA A 103 -1.68 37.61 13.90
C ALA A 103 -2.81 38.66 13.76
N GLN A 104 -3.98 38.31 13.22
CA GLN A 104 -5.12 39.23 13.06
C GLN A 104 -6.10 39.23 14.24
N ILE A 105 -6.01 38.25 15.15
CA ILE A 105 -6.93 38.10 16.30
C ILE A 105 -6.61 39.12 17.42
N HIS A 106 -5.52 39.89 17.32
CA HIS A 106 -4.93 40.62 18.46
C HIS A 106 -5.03 42.17 18.40
N ASP A 107 -6.03 42.75 17.73
CA ASP A 107 -6.24 44.21 17.69
C ASP A 107 -7.70 44.68 17.92
N GLU A 108 -8.58 43.82 18.48
CA GLU A 108 -9.89 44.27 19.02
C GLU A 108 -10.01 43.95 20.51
N THR A 109 -10.27 44.99 21.31
CA THR A 109 -10.42 44.91 22.78
C THR A 109 -11.82 44.46 23.17
N LEU A 110 -11.94 43.37 23.93
CA LEU A 110 -13.17 42.98 24.63
C LEU A 110 -12.84 42.27 25.95
N ASP A 111 -13.10 42.96 27.06
CA ASP A 111 -13.56 42.29 28.29
C ASP A 111 -15.01 41.78 28.06
N ASP A 112 -15.53 40.91 28.93
CA ASP A 112 -16.90 40.34 28.93
C ASP A 112 -17.25 39.35 27.79
N ILE A 113 -16.73 38.11 27.85
CA ILE A 113 -17.44 36.89 27.37
C ILE A 113 -17.28 35.76 28.41
N ASP A 114 -18.37 35.39 29.08
CA ASP A 114 -18.55 34.09 29.74
C ASP A 114 -19.11 33.06 28.72
N ASP A 115 -18.89 31.76 28.98
CA ASP A 115 -19.38 30.57 28.23
C ASP A 115 -18.98 30.46 26.72
N VAL A 116 -17.91 29.69 26.43
CA VAL A 116 -17.61 29.12 25.09
C VAL A 116 -17.07 27.68 25.22
N ASP A 117 -17.42 26.80 24.26
CA ASP A 117 -17.21 25.35 24.30
C ASP A 117 -15.74 24.84 24.27
N PHE A 118 -15.48 23.78 25.03
CA PHE A 118 -14.21 23.02 25.08
C PHE A 118 -14.05 21.97 23.94
N TYR A 119 -14.73 22.15 22.80
CA TYR A 119 -14.82 21.15 21.72
C TYR A 119 -14.38 21.69 20.33
N ASN A 120 -13.19 22.27 20.23
CA ASN A 120 -12.53 22.54 18.94
C ASN A 120 -11.04 22.15 18.96
N TYR A 121 -10.74 20.96 18.44
CA TYR A 121 -9.44 20.73 17.79
C TYR A 121 -9.51 21.41 16.41
N GLU A 122 -8.58 22.31 16.11
CA GLU A 122 -8.55 22.98 14.81
C GLU A 122 -8.35 21.96 13.69
N ARG A 123 -9.18 22.07 12.64
CA ARG A 123 -9.19 21.12 11.52
C ARG A 123 -7.96 21.35 10.65
N VAL A 124 -7.17 20.30 10.40
CA VAL A 124 -6.13 20.33 9.38
C VAL A 124 -6.79 20.55 8.01
N ASN A 125 -6.49 21.70 7.41
CA ASN A 125 -6.99 22.14 6.11
C ASN A 125 -5.79 22.30 5.16
N TYR A 126 -5.79 21.60 4.03
CA TYR A 126 -4.74 21.69 3.01
C TYR A 126 -5.09 22.75 1.95
N ASP A 127 -4.11 23.36 1.29
CA ASP A 127 -4.43 24.22 0.13
C ASP A 127 -4.96 23.39 -1.04
N TYR A 128 -4.40 22.19 -1.25
CA TYR A 128 -4.81 21.26 -2.30
C TYR A 128 -4.96 19.81 -1.79
N ILE A 129 -6.11 19.19 -2.05
CA ILE A 129 -6.29 17.73 -1.94
C ILE A 129 -6.39 17.16 -3.36
N ILE A 130 -5.43 16.30 -3.73
CA ILE A 130 -5.37 15.58 -5.00
C ILE A 130 -5.87 14.16 -4.77
N VAL A 131 -6.88 13.74 -5.51
CA VAL A 131 -7.55 12.44 -5.38
C VAL A 131 -7.21 11.54 -6.56
N GLY A 132 -6.34 10.55 -6.33
CA GLY A 132 -5.81 9.64 -7.35
C GLY A 132 -4.32 9.86 -7.56
N GLY A 133 -3.49 8.88 -7.19
CA GLY A 133 -2.04 8.87 -7.34
C GLY A 133 -1.55 8.55 -8.75
N GLY A 134 -2.39 8.73 -9.78
CA GLY A 134 -2.08 8.40 -11.17
C GLY A 134 -1.09 9.35 -11.84
N SER A 135 -0.93 9.20 -13.16
CA SER A 135 0.01 9.98 -13.98
C SER A 135 -0.13 11.50 -13.79
N ALA A 136 -1.37 11.97 -13.66
CA ALA A 136 -1.63 13.37 -13.36
C ALA A 136 -1.41 13.73 -11.89
N GLY A 137 -1.87 12.90 -10.95
CA GLY A 137 -1.79 13.20 -9.51
C GLY A 137 -0.37 13.24 -8.95
N CYS A 138 0.48 12.27 -9.34
CA CYS A 138 1.91 12.31 -9.00
C CYS A 138 2.60 13.58 -9.57
N THR A 139 2.23 13.97 -10.79
CA THR A 139 2.78 15.14 -11.48
C THR A 139 2.32 16.45 -10.81
N LEU A 140 1.02 16.60 -10.52
CA LEU A 140 0.46 17.74 -9.78
C LEU A 140 1.09 17.87 -8.40
N ALA A 141 1.16 16.77 -7.64
CA ALA A 141 1.79 16.76 -6.33
C ALA A 141 3.26 17.20 -6.40
N SER A 142 3.98 16.81 -7.46
CA SER A 142 5.38 17.20 -7.68
C SER A 142 5.56 18.64 -8.19
N ARG A 143 4.56 19.24 -8.87
CA ARG A 143 4.63 20.61 -9.42
C ARG A 143 4.00 21.69 -8.54
N LEU A 144 2.92 21.40 -7.82
CA LEU A 144 2.30 22.34 -6.88
C LEU A 144 3.21 22.56 -5.66
N THR A 145 3.84 21.50 -5.15
CA THR A 145 4.76 21.58 -4.00
C THR A 145 6.13 22.19 -4.33
N GLU A 146 6.34 22.68 -5.56
CA GLU A 146 7.47 23.57 -5.85
C GLU A 146 7.31 24.94 -5.19
N ASP A 147 6.05 25.35 -4.97
CA ASP A 147 5.74 26.46 -4.08
C ASP A 147 5.75 25.93 -2.63
N ALA A 148 6.74 26.36 -1.85
CA ALA A 148 6.90 25.94 -0.46
C ALA A 148 5.85 26.57 0.47
N ASP A 149 5.13 27.61 0.02
CA ASP A 149 4.10 28.27 0.81
C ASP A 149 2.74 27.53 0.75
N VAL A 150 2.53 26.55 -0.15
CA VAL A 150 1.26 25.80 -0.27
C VAL A 150 1.37 24.35 0.22
N SER A 151 0.32 23.88 0.90
CA SER A 151 0.21 22.52 1.45
C SER A 151 -0.62 21.60 0.55
N VAL A 152 -0.09 20.40 0.27
CA VAL A 152 -0.67 19.43 -0.67
C VAL A 152 -0.80 18.05 -0.05
N LEU A 153 -1.99 17.46 -0.19
CA LEU A 153 -2.27 16.07 0.14
C LEU A 153 -2.54 15.26 -1.13
N LEU A 154 -1.81 14.18 -1.36
CA LEU A 154 -2.04 13.20 -2.42
C LEU A 154 -2.64 11.91 -1.83
N LEU A 155 -3.84 11.55 -2.27
CA LEU A 155 -4.55 10.32 -1.89
C LEU A 155 -4.53 9.32 -3.04
N GLU A 156 -4.30 8.03 -2.76
CA GLU A 156 -4.41 6.93 -3.71
C GLU A 156 -5.15 5.73 -3.10
N ALA A 157 -6.06 5.13 -3.88
CA ALA A 157 -6.90 4.01 -3.45
C ALA A 157 -6.16 2.67 -3.36
N GLY A 158 -5.02 2.54 -4.05
CA GLY A 158 -4.06 1.45 -3.93
C GLY A 158 -2.88 1.74 -2.99
N PRO A 159 -2.04 0.73 -2.69
CA PRO A 159 -0.87 0.90 -1.85
C PRO A 159 0.15 1.89 -2.44
N ASP A 160 0.92 2.51 -1.56
CA ASP A 160 2.10 3.30 -1.93
C ASP A 160 3.37 2.48 -1.70
N TYR A 161 4.23 2.46 -2.71
CA TYR A 161 5.56 1.85 -2.68
C TYR A 161 6.59 2.97 -2.82
N PRO A 162 7.12 3.52 -1.70
CA PRO A 162 8.01 4.68 -1.73
C PRO A 162 9.42 4.32 -2.20
N ASP A 163 9.89 3.11 -1.87
CA ASP A 163 11.20 2.60 -2.21
C ASP A 163 11.13 1.69 -3.45
N PHE A 164 12.06 1.85 -4.39
CA PHE A 164 12.09 1.06 -5.63
C PHE A 164 12.13 -0.46 -5.35
N GLU A 165 12.90 -0.90 -4.37
CA GLU A 165 13.01 -2.32 -4.03
C GLU A 165 11.69 -2.94 -3.56
N GLN A 166 10.81 -2.16 -2.91
CA GLN A 166 9.50 -2.62 -2.44
C GLN A 166 8.44 -2.70 -3.56
N LEU A 167 8.69 -2.12 -4.73
CA LEU A 167 7.75 -2.19 -5.85
C LEU A 167 7.65 -3.65 -6.37
N PRO A 168 6.43 -4.22 -6.49
CA PRO A 168 6.22 -5.57 -7.04
C PRO A 168 6.83 -5.77 -8.43
N ILE A 169 7.19 -7.01 -8.77
CA ILE A 169 7.96 -7.34 -9.99
C ILE A 169 7.16 -7.15 -11.28
N ASP A 170 5.85 -7.41 -11.22
CA ASP A 170 4.83 -7.10 -12.22
C ASP A 170 4.75 -5.59 -12.49
N LEU A 171 4.76 -4.76 -11.44
CA LEU A 171 4.78 -3.30 -11.57
C LEU A 171 6.14 -2.75 -12.03
N LYS A 172 7.25 -3.40 -11.67
CA LYS A 172 8.62 -3.05 -12.13
C LYS A 172 8.86 -3.37 -13.60
N ASN A 173 8.53 -4.59 -14.04
CA ASN A 173 8.95 -5.12 -15.34
C ASN A 173 7.80 -5.16 -16.37
N GLY A 174 6.56 -5.33 -15.89
CA GLY A 174 5.34 -5.36 -16.69
C GLY A 174 4.72 -6.72 -16.97
N ASN A 175 5.36 -7.80 -16.54
CA ASN A 175 4.90 -9.17 -16.79
C ASN A 175 3.71 -9.53 -15.86
N ASN A 176 2.50 -9.07 -16.21
CA ASN A 176 1.25 -9.44 -15.56
C ASN A 176 0.82 -10.86 -15.97
N GLU A 177 0.67 -11.79 -15.03
CA GLU A 177 0.30 -13.18 -15.31
C GLU A 177 -1.20 -13.36 -15.66
N GLU A 178 -2.08 -12.45 -15.23
CA GLU A 178 -3.53 -12.52 -15.52
C GLU A 178 -4.03 -11.33 -16.39
N PRO A 179 -4.82 -11.59 -17.45
CA PRO A 179 -5.31 -10.54 -18.34
C PRO A 179 -6.53 -9.79 -17.78
N ILE A 180 -6.33 -8.53 -17.38
CA ILE A 180 -7.41 -7.64 -16.93
C ILE A 180 -8.11 -7.00 -18.15
N ILE A 181 -9.43 -7.17 -18.27
CA ILE A 181 -10.22 -6.72 -19.44
C ILE A 181 -10.11 -5.19 -19.68
N ILE A 182 -10.12 -4.41 -18.59
CA ILE A 182 -9.84 -2.96 -18.60
C ILE A 182 -8.89 -2.69 -17.42
N PRO A 183 -7.57 -2.65 -17.64
CA PRO A 183 -6.58 -2.49 -16.58
C PRO A 183 -6.64 -1.08 -15.97
N ARG A 184 -6.82 -1.03 -14.64
CA ARG A 184 -6.74 0.19 -13.84
C ARG A 184 -5.59 0.04 -12.84
N GLY A 185 -4.56 0.87 -12.95
CA GLY A 185 -3.46 0.85 -11.99
C GLY A 185 -3.95 1.33 -10.63
N LYS A 186 -4.09 0.41 -9.67
CA LYS A 186 -4.52 0.68 -8.30
C LYS A 186 -3.33 0.51 -7.34
N ALA A 187 -2.37 1.42 -7.50
CA ALA A 187 -1.16 1.60 -6.69
C ALA A 187 -0.61 3.01 -6.99
N MET A 188 0.36 3.52 -6.22
CA MET A 188 0.97 4.81 -6.51
C MET A 188 1.63 4.84 -7.91
N GLY A 189 1.44 5.95 -8.63
CA GLY A 189 1.69 6.07 -10.08
C GLY A 189 0.49 5.68 -10.96
N GLY A 190 -0.52 5.04 -10.38
CA GLY A 190 -1.75 4.60 -11.05
C GLY A 190 -1.48 3.81 -12.33
N SER A 191 -2.21 4.09 -13.40
CA SER A 191 -2.01 3.39 -14.69
C SER A 191 -0.63 3.63 -15.34
N SER A 192 0.19 4.59 -14.90
CA SER A 192 1.61 4.66 -15.35
C SER A 192 2.48 3.56 -14.75
N SER A 193 2.03 2.88 -13.70
CA SER A 193 2.68 1.71 -13.12
C SER A 193 2.27 0.39 -13.82
N ILE A 194 1.34 0.43 -14.79
CA ILE A 194 0.89 -0.73 -15.59
C ILE A 194 0.60 -0.39 -17.08
N ASN A 195 1.22 0.65 -17.65
CA ASN A 195 0.98 1.07 -19.04
C ASN A 195 1.58 0.09 -20.07
N GLY A 196 1.43 0.34 -21.37
CA GLY A 196 2.15 -0.43 -22.40
C GLY A 196 3.66 -0.12 -22.55
N GLN A 197 4.27 0.56 -21.57
CA GLN A 197 5.68 1.04 -21.62
C GLN A 197 6.01 1.98 -22.79
N VAL A 198 5.04 2.37 -23.61
CA VAL A 198 5.18 3.33 -24.71
C VAL A 198 4.96 4.77 -24.20
N LEU A 199 5.86 5.70 -24.55
CA LEU A 199 5.71 7.14 -24.32
C LEU A 199 5.52 7.89 -25.64
N PHE A 200 4.46 7.52 -26.35
CA PHE A 200 4.10 8.09 -27.64
C PHE A 200 3.29 9.39 -27.47
N ARG A 201 3.63 10.43 -28.24
CA ARG A 201 2.93 11.73 -28.25
C ARG A 201 1.86 11.81 -29.35
N GLY A 202 0.76 12.47 -29.01
CA GLY A 202 -0.24 12.92 -30.01
C GLY A 202 0.37 13.89 -31.02
N VAL A 203 -0.24 14.01 -32.20
CA VAL A 203 0.25 14.89 -33.27
C VAL A 203 -0.26 16.32 -33.09
N PRO A 204 0.37 17.34 -33.68
CA PRO A 204 0.00 18.74 -33.47
C PRO A 204 -1.48 19.05 -33.65
N GLU A 205 -2.10 18.44 -34.66
CA GLU A 205 -3.51 18.66 -35.00
C GLU A 205 -4.48 18.13 -33.93
N ASP A 206 -4.06 17.28 -32.98
CA ASP A 206 -4.89 16.91 -31.83
C ASP A 206 -5.15 18.12 -30.92
N TYR A 207 -4.05 18.77 -30.55
CA TYR A 207 -4.00 19.90 -29.61
C TYR A 207 -4.49 21.20 -30.25
N ASP A 208 -4.17 21.40 -31.53
CA ASP A 208 -4.69 22.53 -32.29
C ASP A 208 -6.21 22.38 -32.55
N ASN A 209 -6.75 21.16 -32.67
CA ASN A 209 -8.21 20.94 -32.68
C ASN A 209 -8.85 21.29 -31.32
N TRP A 210 -8.24 20.90 -30.20
CA TRP A 210 -8.73 21.29 -28.86
C TRP A 210 -8.82 22.81 -28.70
N ALA A 211 -7.83 23.55 -29.25
CA ALA A 211 -7.85 25.01 -29.29
C ALA A 211 -8.96 25.56 -30.21
N ILE A 212 -9.11 25.02 -31.43
CA ILE A 212 -10.18 25.39 -32.38
C ILE A 212 -11.58 25.19 -31.78
N TRP A 213 -11.75 24.25 -30.85
CA TRP A 213 -13.00 24.00 -30.11
C TRP A 213 -13.22 24.95 -28.91
N GLY A 214 -12.42 26.01 -28.76
CA GLY A 214 -12.60 27.06 -27.74
C GLY A 214 -11.70 26.93 -26.52
N ASN A 215 -10.71 26.03 -26.55
CA ASN A 215 -9.73 25.85 -25.47
C ASN A 215 -8.36 26.40 -25.90
N ASP A 216 -8.30 27.69 -26.24
CA ASP A 216 -7.12 28.37 -26.79
C ASP A 216 -5.84 28.12 -25.99
N GLU A 217 -5.94 27.88 -24.69
CA GLU A 217 -4.84 27.45 -23.83
C GLU A 217 -4.40 25.99 -24.03
N TRP A 218 -4.66 25.34 -25.17
CA TRP A 218 -4.27 23.94 -25.41
C TRP A 218 -3.65 23.62 -26.78
N SER A 219 -3.38 24.63 -27.64
CA SER A 219 -2.69 24.42 -28.94
C SER A 219 -1.33 23.72 -28.80
N PHE A 220 -0.89 22.98 -29.83
CA PHE A 220 0.35 22.18 -29.81
C PHE A 220 1.56 23.02 -29.40
N THR A 221 1.67 24.21 -30.00
CA THR A 221 2.70 25.21 -29.71
C THR A 221 2.78 25.63 -28.25
N LYS A 222 1.65 25.62 -27.53
CA LYS A 222 1.60 25.94 -26.10
C LYS A 222 1.77 24.70 -25.19
N VAL A 223 1.44 23.48 -25.66
CA VAL A 223 1.64 22.24 -24.87
C VAL A 223 3.03 21.62 -25.04
N LEU A 224 3.70 21.86 -26.17
CA LEU A 224 5.05 21.34 -26.47
C LEU A 224 6.11 21.65 -25.39
N PRO A 225 6.17 22.86 -24.78
CA PRO A 225 7.11 23.13 -23.68
C PRO A 225 6.97 22.17 -22.50
N TYR A 226 5.77 21.66 -22.23
CA TYR A 226 5.49 20.71 -21.16
C TYR A 226 5.82 19.27 -21.58
N PHE A 227 5.58 18.89 -22.85
CA PHE A 227 6.09 17.63 -23.41
C PHE A 227 7.63 17.55 -23.39
N ARG A 228 8.32 18.68 -23.55
CA ARG A 228 9.78 18.80 -23.41
C ARG A 228 10.24 18.86 -21.95
N ARG A 229 9.41 19.37 -21.05
CA ARG A 229 9.67 19.41 -19.59
C ARG A 229 9.52 18.04 -18.93
N LEU A 230 8.66 17.17 -19.46
CA LEU A 230 8.45 15.82 -18.93
C LEU A 230 9.45 14.78 -19.46
N GLU A 231 10.10 15.04 -20.61
CA GLU A 231 10.89 14.05 -21.35
C GLU A 231 12.41 14.15 -21.10
N ASN A 232 13.06 13.00 -21.07
CA ASN A 232 14.50 12.82 -21.21
C ASN A 232 14.79 11.75 -22.28
N ASP A 233 14.70 12.14 -23.55
CA ASP A 233 14.98 11.31 -24.71
C ASP A 233 16.48 10.99 -24.79
N LEU A 234 16.80 9.71 -24.95
CA LEU A 234 18.17 9.19 -24.98
C LEU A 234 18.68 8.99 -26.41
N ASP A 235 17.80 9.06 -27.41
CA ASP A 235 18.13 8.92 -28.84
C ASP A 235 18.28 10.28 -29.53
N PHE A 236 17.40 11.24 -29.20
CA PHE A 236 17.33 12.55 -29.84
C PHE A 236 17.91 13.66 -28.96
N GLY A 237 19.10 14.15 -29.33
CA GLY A 237 19.97 15.02 -28.52
C GLY A 237 19.56 16.49 -28.37
N GLY A 238 18.29 16.78 -28.09
CA GLY A 238 17.83 18.11 -27.62
C GLY A 238 17.68 19.16 -28.70
N ASP A 239 16.80 18.89 -29.66
CA ASP A 239 16.37 19.80 -30.71
C ASP A 239 15.25 20.76 -30.21
N ASP A 240 14.36 21.22 -31.11
CA ASP A 240 13.21 22.06 -30.74
C ASP A 240 11.98 21.29 -30.23
N PHE A 241 11.97 19.96 -30.33
CA PHE A 241 10.83 19.09 -30.04
C PHE A 241 11.05 18.15 -28.85
N HIS A 242 12.30 17.79 -28.53
CA HIS A 242 12.65 16.85 -27.46
C HIS A 242 13.08 17.50 -26.15
N GLY A 243 12.92 16.75 -25.05
CA GLY A 243 13.52 17.04 -23.75
C GLY A 243 14.63 16.06 -23.42
N ASN A 244 15.69 16.50 -22.73
CA ASN A 244 16.83 15.66 -22.28
C ASN A 244 17.17 15.93 -20.81
N SER A 245 16.15 16.24 -20.01
CA SER A 245 16.28 16.57 -18.58
C SER A 245 14.97 16.47 -17.79
N GLY A 246 13.86 16.10 -18.45
CA GLY A 246 12.59 15.83 -17.78
C GLY A 246 12.60 14.48 -17.05
N PRO A 247 11.57 14.19 -16.23
CA PRO A 247 11.63 13.04 -15.32
C PRO A 247 11.40 11.69 -16.00
N ILE A 248 10.75 11.64 -17.17
CA ILE A 248 10.49 10.40 -17.90
C ILE A 248 11.61 10.17 -18.93
N PRO A 249 12.53 9.21 -18.72
CA PRO A 249 13.49 8.83 -19.76
C PRO A 249 12.79 8.08 -20.89
N VAL A 250 13.24 8.30 -22.12
CA VAL A 250 12.69 7.66 -23.33
C VAL A 250 13.82 7.07 -24.16
N ARG A 251 13.64 5.83 -24.63
CA ARG A 251 14.54 5.19 -25.60
C ARG A 251 13.76 4.46 -26.69
N ARG A 252 14.43 4.14 -27.79
CA ARG A 252 13.96 3.28 -28.88
C ARG A 252 14.93 2.10 -29.00
N TYR A 253 14.45 0.95 -29.46
CA TYR A 253 15.33 -0.14 -29.88
C TYR A 253 16.02 0.27 -31.18
N LYS A 254 17.35 0.19 -31.25
CA LYS A 254 18.12 0.41 -32.48
C LYS A 254 17.96 -0.77 -33.43
N ARG A 255 18.24 -0.59 -34.72
CA ARG A 255 18.00 -1.62 -35.75
C ARG A 255 18.75 -2.92 -35.46
N GLU A 256 19.94 -2.84 -34.87
CA GLU A 256 20.74 -3.98 -34.41
C GLU A 256 20.18 -4.71 -33.17
N GLU A 257 19.18 -4.14 -32.49
CA GLU A 257 18.43 -4.77 -31.38
C GLU A 257 17.09 -5.39 -31.86
N TRP A 258 16.70 -5.25 -33.14
CA TRP A 258 15.39 -5.69 -33.61
C TRP A 258 15.29 -7.21 -33.80
N LEU A 259 14.17 -7.78 -33.38
CA LEU A 259 13.82 -9.17 -33.67
C LEU A 259 13.48 -9.33 -35.17
N PRO A 260 13.70 -10.50 -35.79
CA PRO A 260 13.49 -10.69 -37.23
C PRO A 260 12.08 -10.31 -37.73
N VAL A 261 11.05 -10.51 -36.91
CA VAL A 261 9.66 -10.12 -37.22
C VAL A 261 9.48 -8.59 -37.23
N ALA A 262 10.21 -7.84 -36.40
CA ALA A 262 10.18 -6.38 -36.38
C ALA A 262 10.94 -5.79 -37.57
N GLU A 263 12.11 -6.36 -37.90
CA GLU A 263 12.87 -6.05 -39.12
C GLU A 263 12.03 -6.30 -40.39
N ALA A 264 11.47 -7.50 -40.55
CA ALA A 264 10.64 -7.85 -41.70
C ALA A 264 9.38 -6.98 -41.82
N PHE A 265 8.72 -6.63 -40.70
CA PHE A 265 7.56 -5.72 -40.71
C PHE A 265 7.94 -4.34 -41.24
N TYR A 266 9.05 -3.78 -40.76
CA TYR A 266 9.53 -2.48 -41.21
C TYR A 266 9.88 -2.52 -42.70
N ASP A 267 10.69 -3.48 -43.15
CA ASP A 267 11.16 -3.53 -44.54
C ASP A 267 9.98 -3.72 -45.50
N SER A 268 9.00 -4.55 -45.15
CA SER A 268 7.76 -4.72 -45.92
C SER A 268 6.92 -3.44 -46.01
N CYS A 269 6.88 -2.62 -44.96
CA CYS A 269 6.26 -1.30 -45.01
C CYS A 269 7.04 -0.35 -45.94
N ARG A 270 8.38 -0.42 -45.98
CA ARG A 270 9.22 0.37 -46.90
C ARG A 270 9.05 -0.06 -48.36
N GLU A 271 8.93 -1.36 -48.63
CA GLU A 271 8.64 -1.92 -49.95
C GLU A 271 7.25 -1.50 -50.47
N LEU A 272 6.24 -1.47 -49.59
CA LEU A 272 4.91 -0.91 -49.87
C LEU A 272 4.89 0.63 -49.99
N GLY A 273 6.05 1.30 -49.90
CA GLY A 273 6.22 2.72 -50.15
C GLY A 273 5.89 3.63 -48.97
N PHE A 274 5.65 3.09 -47.77
CA PHE A 274 5.55 3.92 -46.56
C PHE A 274 6.92 4.54 -46.24
N PRO A 275 6.95 5.83 -45.86
CA PRO A 275 8.20 6.49 -45.48
C PRO A 275 8.75 5.93 -44.17
N GLU A 276 10.03 6.17 -43.99
CA GLU A 276 10.78 6.00 -42.75
C GLU A 276 10.59 7.22 -41.86
N ASP A 277 10.24 6.99 -40.59
CA ASP A 277 9.76 8.01 -39.66
C ASP A 277 10.59 8.00 -38.36
N PRO A 278 11.91 8.28 -38.43
CA PRO A 278 12.89 7.83 -37.44
C PRO A 278 12.65 8.34 -36.01
N ASP A 279 11.91 9.44 -35.85
CA ASP A 279 11.20 9.73 -34.60
C ASP A 279 9.69 9.84 -34.81
N GLN A 280 8.93 8.97 -34.13
CA GLN A 280 7.47 9.05 -34.13
C GLN A 280 6.95 10.18 -33.23
N ASN A 281 7.73 10.65 -32.24
CA ASN A 281 7.35 11.79 -31.38
C ASN A 281 7.49 13.16 -32.08
N HIS A 282 7.95 13.18 -33.34
CA HIS A 282 8.15 14.37 -34.15
C HIS A 282 6.81 14.95 -34.65
N PRO A 283 6.64 16.29 -34.73
CA PRO A 283 5.39 16.91 -35.19
C PRO A 283 4.89 16.38 -36.55
N ASP A 284 5.81 16.18 -37.50
CA ASP A 284 5.49 15.71 -38.85
C ASP A 284 5.39 14.17 -38.97
N SER A 285 5.45 13.43 -37.85
CA SER A 285 5.47 11.96 -37.86
C SER A 285 4.35 11.33 -38.69
N ASN A 286 4.77 10.48 -39.62
CA ASN A 286 3.94 9.62 -40.46
C ASN A 286 4.86 8.64 -41.20
N GLY A 287 4.74 7.34 -40.93
CA GLY A 287 5.56 6.29 -41.53
C GLY A 287 5.85 5.15 -40.55
N VAL A 288 6.84 4.33 -40.90
CA VAL A 288 7.26 3.16 -40.11
C VAL A 288 8.60 3.43 -39.41
N ALA A 289 8.68 3.09 -38.12
CA ALA A 289 9.90 3.26 -37.30
C ALA A 289 9.83 2.49 -35.97
N ALA A 290 10.89 2.64 -35.16
CA ALA A 290 10.94 2.17 -33.78
C ALA A 290 9.96 2.92 -32.86
N ARG A 291 9.48 2.24 -31.81
CA ARG A 291 8.59 2.84 -30.80
C ARG A 291 9.37 3.60 -29.72
N PRO A 292 8.92 4.80 -29.30
CA PRO A 292 9.46 5.48 -28.12
C PRO A 292 8.92 4.83 -26.84
N LEU A 293 9.82 4.29 -26.01
CA LEU A 293 9.49 3.53 -24.80
C LEU A 293 10.04 4.20 -23.54
N ASN A 294 9.27 4.16 -22.44
CA ASN A 294 9.70 4.51 -21.09
C ASN A 294 10.09 3.27 -20.25
N ASN A 295 10.75 2.29 -20.88
CA ASN A 295 11.48 1.21 -20.20
C ASN A 295 12.99 1.38 -20.41
N ILE A 296 13.73 1.49 -19.31
CA ILE A 296 15.20 1.55 -19.31
C ILE A 296 15.71 0.33 -18.54
N ASP A 297 16.60 -0.44 -19.17
CA ASP A 297 17.29 -1.60 -18.57
C ASP A 297 16.35 -2.63 -17.91
N GLY A 298 15.14 -2.79 -18.45
CA GLY A 298 14.09 -3.70 -17.95
C GLY A 298 13.05 -3.03 -17.06
N VAL A 299 13.28 -1.80 -16.60
CA VAL A 299 12.45 -1.11 -15.59
C VAL A 299 11.46 -0.13 -16.22
N ARG A 300 10.17 -0.32 -15.90
CA ARG A 300 9.05 0.58 -16.20
C ARG A 300 9.15 1.91 -15.45
N MET A 301 9.24 3.03 -16.18
CA MET A 301 9.40 4.36 -15.58
C MET A 301 8.04 5.02 -15.28
N SER A 302 7.40 4.59 -14.19
CA SER A 302 6.11 5.14 -13.73
C SER A 302 6.25 6.55 -13.12
N THR A 303 5.14 7.27 -12.99
CA THR A 303 5.14 8.62 -12.36
C THR A 303 5.38 8.61 -10.84
N SER A 304 5.24 7.46 -10.17
CA SER A 304 5.72 7.33 -8.77
C SER A 304 7.26 7.38 -8.72
N LEU A 305 7.91 6.60 -9.59
CA LEU A 305 9.37 6.50 -9.67
C LEU A 305 10.04 7.75 -10.26
N THR A 306 9.36 8.48 -11.13
CA THR A 306 9.92 9.62 -11.87
C THR A 306 9.47 10.99 -11.35
N TYR A 307 8.18 11.18 -11.03
CA TYR A 307 7.66 12.48 -10.59
C TYR A 307 7.56 12.60 -9.07
N LEU A 308 6.98 11.60 -8.41
CA LEU A 308 6.71 11.67 -6.97
C LEU A 308 8.00 11.49 -6.14
N SER A 309 8.93 10.64 -6.59
CA SER A 309 10.29 10.52 -6.04
C SER A 309 11.01 11.87 -5.89
N MET A 310 10.86 12.78 -6.86
CA MET A 310 11.44 14.13 -6.83
C MET A 310 10.79 15.09 -5.81
N SER A 311 9.67 14.72 -5.19
CA SER A 311 8.91 15.58 -4.28
C SER A 311 8.60 14.97 -2.91
N ARG A 312 8.74 13.64 -2.72
CA ARG A 312 8.56 12.94 -1.42
C ARG A 312 9.37 13.52 -0.25
N HIS A 313 10.46 14.25 -0.52
CA HIS A 313 11.29 14.89 0.50
C HIS A 313 10.77 16.27 0.96
N ARG A 314 9.75 16.83 0.31
CA ARG A 314 9.27 18.19 0.58
C ARG A 314 8.24 18.19 1.71
N LEU A 315 8.47 19.01 2.73
CA LEU A 315 7.64 19.08 3.95
C LEU A 315 6.17 19.41 3.70
N ASN A 316 5.87 20.12 2.61
CA ASN A 316 4.54 20.54 2.22
C ASN A 316 3.77 19.49 1.39
N LEU A 317 4.35 18.29 1.17
CA LEU A 317 3.69 17.16 0.53
C LEU A 317 3.35 16.07 1.54
N THR A 318 2.07 15.77 1.71
CA THR A 318 1.61 14.55 2.39
C THR A 318 1.13 13.54 1.34
N VAL A 319 1.65 12.31 1.38
CA VAL A 319 1.21 11.20 0.51
C VAL A 319 0.53 10.13 1.36
N ARG A 320 -0.61 9.59 0.89
CA ARG A 320 -1.34 8.48 1.53
C ARG A 320 -1.87 7.51 0.48
N GLY A 321 -1.26 6.33 0.37
CA GLY A 321 -1.85 5.16 -0.30
C GLY A 321 -2.91 4.47 0.58
N SER A 322 -3.64 3.54 -0.03
CA SER A 322 -4.73 2.76 0.59
C SER A 322 -5.85 3.63 1.17
N VAL A 323 -6.15 4.76 0.53
CA VAL A 323 -7.25 5.68 0.88
C VAL A 323 -8.25 5.78 -0.28
N VAL A 324 -9.45 5.22 -0.09
CA VAL A 324 -10.56 5.33 -1.05
C VAL A 324 -11.35 6.60 -0.72
N VAL A 325 -11.36 7.58 -1.62
CA VAL A 325 -12.29 8.72 -1.50
C VAL A 325 -13.69 8.26 -1.90
N ARG A 326 -14.64 8.38 -0.97
CA ARG A 326 -16.05 8.02 -1.16
C ARG A 326 -16.81 9.10 -1.92
N ARG A 327 -16.59 10.37 -1.54
CA ARG A 327 -17.19 11.58 -2.16
C ARG A 327 -16.48 12.87 -1.74
N ILE A 328 -16.73 13.94 -2.49
CA ILE A 328 -16.43 15.33 -2.15
C ILE A 328 -17.52 15.86 -1.21
N LEU A 329 -17.14 16.75 -0.29
CA LEU A 329 -18.06 17.47 0.58
C LEU A 329 -18.24 18.91 0.12
N PHE A 330 -19.48 19.40 0.15
CA PHE A 330 -19.87 20.69 -0.40
C PHE A 330 -20.63 21.57 0.59
N GLU A 331 -20.29 22.85 0.64
CA GLU A 331 -21.12 23.92 1.19
C GLU A 331 -21.76 24.70 0.03
N GLY A 332 -23.01 24.36 -0.29
CA GLY A 332 -23.73 24.91 -1.44
C GLY A 332 -23.10 24.48 -2.77
N LYS A 333 -22.22 25.32 -3.33
CA LYS A 333 -21.45 25.04 -4.56
C LYS A 333 -19.94 24.92 -4.34
N LYS A 334 -19.45 25.21 -3.13
CA LYS A 334 -18.03 25.20 -2.79
C LYS A 334 -17.60 23.84 -2.29
N ALA A 335 -16.61 23.23 -2.95
CA ALA A 335 -15.91 22.07 -2.40
C ALA A 335 -15.10 22.50 -1.17
N ILE A 336 -15.23 21.75 -0.07
CA ILE A 336 -14.58 22.05 1.22
C ILE A 336 -13.71 20.89 1.74
N GLY A 337 -13.78 19.72 1.13
CA GLY A 337 -13.11 18.52 1.61
C GLY A 337 -13.57 17.25 0.91
N VAL A 338 -13.10 16.12 1.43
CA VAL A 338 -13.49 14.77 0.98
C VAL A 338 -13.85 13.88 2.17
N GLU A 339 -14.83 13.00 1.95
CA GLU A 339 -15.09 11.83 2.77
C GLU A 339 -14.29 10.66 2.19
N ALA A 340 -13.46 10.03 3.02
CA ALA A 340 -12.51 9.01 2.61
C ALA A 340 -12.50 7.83 3.58
N GLU A 341 -11.96 6.70 3.14
CA GLU A 341 -11.91 5.46 3.90
C GLU A 341 -10.53 4.78 3.76
N SER A 342 -10.03 4.24 4.87
CA SER A 342 -8.81 3.42 4.89
C SER A 342 -8.94 2.35 5.97
N ASN A 343 -8.50 1.12 5.69
CA ASN A 343 -8.58 -0.03 6.60
C ASN A 343 -9.97 -0.32 7.21
N GLY A 344 -11.05 0.14 6.56
CA GLY A 344 -12.43 0.02 7.05
C GLY A 344 -12.89 1.13 8.00
N GLU A 345 -12.07 2.15 8.24
CA GLU A 345 -12.46 3.36 8.98
C GLU A 345 -12.71 4.52 8.01
N SER A 346 -13.88 5.18 8.12
CA SER A 346 -14.25 6.36 7.33
C SER A 346 -13.94 7.65 8.09
N PHE A 347 -13.36 8.63 7.41
CA PHE A 347 -12.95 9.92 7.97
C PHE A 347 -13.14 11.07 6.97
N THR A 348 -12.95 12.30 7.43
CA THR A 348 -13.09 13.52 6.62
C THR A 348 -11.80 14.32 6.62
N ILE A 349 -11.44 14.85 5.45
CA ILE A 349 -10.28 15.75 5.27
C ILE A 349 -10.76 17.03 4.61
N PHE A 350 -10.34 18.19 5.12
CA PHE A 350 -10.73 19.50 4.60
C PHE A 350 -9.61 20.11 3.74
N GLY A 351 -10.00 20.87 2.71
CA GLY A 351 -9.03 21.57 1.87
C GLY A 351 -9.65 22.72 1.08
N ASP A 352 -8.82 23.73 0.82
CA ASP A 352 -9.18 24.95 0.09
C ASP A 352 -9.46 24.67 -1.39
N GLN A 353 -8.83 23.66 -2.01
CA GLN A 353 -9.13 23.21 -3.37
C GLN A 353 -9.04 21.69 -3.52
N ILE A 354 -10.05 21.09 -4.12
CA ILE A 354 -10.09 19.64 -4.42
C ILE A 354 -9.79 19.43 -5.90
N ILE A 355 -8.89 18.50 -6.20
CA ILE A 355 -8.49 18.14 -7.57
C ILE A 355 -8.68 16.63 -7.74
N LEU A 356 -9.57 16.21 -8.64
CA LEU A 356 -9.71 14.81 -9.03
C LEU A 356 -8.69 14.45 -10.12
N SER A 357 -7.91 13.40 -9.88
CA SER A 357 -6.91 12.84 -10.80
C SER A 357 -6.99 11.31 -10.86
N GLY A 358 -8.18 10.74 -10.59
CA GLY A 358 -8.46 9.31 -10.58
C GLY A 358 -8.54 8.65 -11.96
N GLY A 359 -8.35 9.41 -13.03
CA GLY A 359 -8.46 8.96 -14.41
C GLY A 359 -9.90 8.93 -14.93
N ALA A 360 -10.04 8.61 -16.21
CA ALA A 360 -11.29 8.62 -16.98
C ALA A 360 -12.43 7.72 -16.45
N ILE A 361 -12.20 6.97 -15.37
CA ILE A 361 -13.20 6.12 -14.73
C ILE A 361 -13.52 6.62 -13.31
N ALA A 362 -12.52 6.86 -12.45
CA ALA A 362 -12.79 7.28 -11.07
C ALA A 362 -13.17 8.75 -10.93
N SER A 363 -12.62 9.67 -11.73
CA SER A 363 -12.96 11.10 -11.62
C SER A 363 -14.45 11.39 -11.90
N PRO A 364 -15.06 10.94 -13.01
CA PRO A 364 -16.51 11.08 -13.22
C PRO A 364 -17.34 10.28 -12.20
N GLN A 365 -16.87 9.10 -11.76
CA GLN A 365 -17.53 8.32 -10.71
C GLN A 365 -17.61 9.11 -9.40
N ILE A 366 -16.50 9.70 -8.95
CA ILE A 366 -16.44 10.49 -7.71
C ILE A 366 -17.30 11.75 -7.83
N LEU A 367 -17.30 12.45 -8.98
CA LEU A 367 -18.23 13.58 -9.20
C LEU A 367 -19.69 13.14 -9.00
N MET A 368 -20.12 12.05 -9.64
CA MET A 368 -21.50 11.56 -9.54
C MET A 368 -21.84 11.09 -8.11
N LEU A 369 -20.97 10.35 -7.44
CA LEU A 369 -21.13 9.95 -6.02
C LEU A 369 -21.18 11.16 -5.06
N SER A 370 -20.66 12.30 -5.49
CA SER A 370 -20.73 13.57 -4.76
C SER A 370 -21.93 14.45 -5.15
N GLY A 371 -22.83 13.95 -6.00
CA GLY A 371 -24.02 14.68 -6.45
C GLY A 371 -23.78 15.67 -7.60
N VAL A 372 -22.65 15.58 -8.31
CA VAL A 372 -22.32 16.42 -9.48
C VAL A 372 -22.37 15.55 -10.74
N GLY A 373 -23.40 15.74 -11.57
CA GLY A 373 -23.60 14.90 -12.76
C GLY A 373 -25.01 14.97 -13.35
N PRO A 374 -25.41 13.99 -14.19
CA PRO A 374 -26.72 13.99 -14.85
C PRO A 374 -27.87 13.82 -13.83
N ALA A 375 -28.73 14.84 -13.71
CA ALA A 375 -29.70 14.95 -12.62
C ALA A 375 -30.72 13.81 -12.54
N ASP A 376 -31.07 13.19 -13.66
CA ASP A 376 -31.96 12.03 -13.70
C ASP A 376 -31.25 10.75 -13.22
N HIS A 377 -30.01 10.52 -13.65
CA HIS A 377 -29.25 9.34 -13.24
C HIS A 377 -28.86 9.37 -11.75
N LEU A 378 -28.49 10.54 -11.21
CA LEU A 378 -28.27 10.69 -9.77
C LEU A 378 -29.54 10.37 -8.97
N ARG A 379 -30.72 10.70 -9.50
CA ARG A 379 -32.02 10.37 -8.89
C ARG A 379 -32.35 8.88 -8.99
N GLU A 380 -31.97 8.20 -10.07
CA GLU A 380 -32.07 6.73 -10.20
C GLU A 380 -31.23 6.03 -9.12
N MET A 381 -30.02 6.55 -8.84
CA MET A 381 -29.09 6.02 -7.83
C MET A 381 -29.42 6.48 -6.39
N GLY A 382 -30.46 7.29 -6.18
CA GLY A 382 -30.80 7.84 -4.85
C GLY A 382 -29.85 8.92 -4.31
N ILE A 383 -28.90 9.40 -5.11
CA ILE A 383 -27.86 10.35 -4.72
C ILE A 383 -28.43 11.79 -4.74
N PRO A 384 -28.27 12.58 -3.66
CA PRO A 384 -28.72 13.98 -3.63
C PRO A 384 -28.00 14.84 -4.67
N LEU A 385 -28.77 15.58 -5.47
CA LEU A 385 -28.24 16.48 -6.50
C LEU A 385 -27.63 17.75 -5.88
N VAL A 386 -26.32 17.92 -6.05
CA VAL A 386 -25.58 19.15 -5.74
C VAL A 386 -25.44 20.03 -6.98
N HIS A 387 -25.13 19.43 -8.13
CA HIS A 387 -25.12 20.12 -9.42
C HIS A 387 -25.52 19.21 -10.58
N GLU A 388 -26.51 19.65 -11.36
CA GLU A 388 -26.78 19.13 -12.68
C GLU A 388 -25.62 19.49 -13.64
N SER A 389 -24.86 18.48 -14.07
CA SER A 389 -23.78 18.59 -15.05
C SER A 389 -23.90 17.40 -16.00
N PRO A 390 -24.63 17.53 -17.13
CA PRO A 390 -25.04 16.38 -17.94
C PRO A 390 -23.88 15.70 -18.69
N GLY A 391 -22.76 16.40 -18.90
CA GLY A 391 -21.56 15.84 -19.53
C GLY A 391 -20.74 14.89 -18.65
N VAL A 392 -21.00 14.79 -17.33
CA VAL A 392 -20.22 13.91 -16.45
C VAL A 392 -20.51 12.44 -16.78
N GLY A 393 -19.49 11.75 -17.27
CA GLY A 393 -19.55 10.36 -17.72
C GLY A 393 -19.79 10.19 -19.22
N GLU A 394 -20.34 11.20 -19.93
CA GLU A 394 -20.51 11.17 -21.38
C GLU A 394 -19.17 11.48 -22.11
N ASN A 395 -19.10 11.28 -23.43
CA ASN A 395 -17.87 11.45 -24.23
C ASN A 395 -16.70 10.54 -23.78
N LEU A 396 -16.99 9.28 -23.41
CA LEU A 396 -15.97 8.25 -23.18
C LEU A 396 -15.26 7.93 -24.51
N ARG A 397 -14.02 8.37 -24.65
CA ARG A 397 -13.13 8.11 -25.79
C ARG A 397 -12.13 7.00 -25.46
N ASP A 398 -11.73 6.23 -26.47
CA ASP A 398 -10.66 5.22 -26.41
C ASP A 398 -10.18 4.92 -27.84
N HIS A 399 -9.12 4.10 -28.00
CA HIS A 399 -8.67 3.61 -29.30
C HIS A 399 -9.17 2.18 -29.57
N PRO A 400 -10.26 1.99 -30.34
CA PRO A 400 -10.69 0.66 -30.75
C PRO A 400 -9.65 0.02 -31.67
N ALA A 401 -9.29 -1.21 -31.33
CA ALA A 401 -8.32 -2.02 -32.05
C ALA A 401 -8.89 -3.39 -32.42
N VAL A 402 -8.29 -4.01 -33.43
CA VAL A 402 -8.53 -5.39 -33.86
C VAL A 402 -7.21 -6.10 -34.13
N PHE A 403 -7.22 -7.42 -34.09
CA PHE A 403 -6.00 -8.23 -34.10
C PHE A 403 -6.04 -9.31 -35.18
N SER A 404 -5.15 -9.19 -36.17
CA SER A 404 -4.93 -10.25 -37.16
C SER A 404 -3.94 -11.25 -36.58
N LEU A 405 -4.34 -12.52 -36.42
CA LEU A 405 -3.56 -13.58 -35.79
C LEU A 405 -2.97 -14.53 -36.84
N PHE A 406 -1.68 -14.84 -36.68
CA PHE A 406 -0.94 -15.78 -37.52
C PHE A 406 -0.25 -16.84 -36.66
N ARG A 407 -0.19 -18.06 -37.19
CA ARG A 407 0.77 -19.07 -36.75
C ARG A 407 2.09 -18.82 -37.49
N GLY A 408 3.17 -18.73 -36.73
CA GLY A 408 4.49 -18.42 -37.23
C GLY A 408 5.26 -19.65 -37.74
N VAL A 409 6.40 -19.40 -38.37
CA VAL A 409 7.39 -20.43 -38.75
C VAL A 409 8.56 -20.38 -37.77
N GLY A 410 8.92 -21.54 -37.22
CA GLY A 410 10.01 -21.69 -36.25
C GLY A 410 9.55 -21.80 -34.81
N ASP A 411 10.52 -21.81 -33.90
CA ASP A 411 10.29 -21.84 -32.44
C ASP A 411 9.86 -20.45 -31.92
N PRO A 412 9.06 -20.36 -30.84
CA PRO A 412 8.69 -19.09 -30.24
C PRO A 412 9.90 -18.37 -29.62
N PRO A 413 9.92 -17.02 -29.58
CA PRO A 413 10.97 -16.26 -28.91
C PRO A 413 10.90 -16.42 -27.39
N ASP A 414 12.02 -16.18 -26.71
CA ASP A 414 12.12 -16.19 -25.25
C ASP A 414 11.07 -15.27 -24.57
N LEU A 415 10.66 -15.62 -23.35
CA LEU A 415 9.67 -14.84 -22.59
C LEU A 415 10.12 -13.39 -22.31
N GLU A 416 11.43 -13.17 -22.18
CA GLU A 416 12.05 -11.85 -21.96
C GLU A 416 12.28 -11.07 -23.28
N ALA A 417 11.79 -11.56 -24.43
CA ALA A 417 12.00 -10.90 -25.71
C ALA A 417 11.21 -9.58 -25.83
N PRO A 418 11.79 -8.52 -26.43
CA PRO A 418 11.13 -7.21 -26.60
C PRO A 418 9.69 -7.28 -27.14
N SER A 419 8.74 -6.87 -26.30
CA SER A 419 7.30 -7.10 -26.47
C SER A 419 6.63 -6.23 -27.56
N ILE A 420 7.22 -5.07 -27.86
CA ILE A 420 6.94 -4.20 -29.00
C ILE A 420 8.20 -3.39 -29.35
N GLN A 421 8.59 -3.34 -30.63
CA GLN A 421 9.80 -2.63 -31.07
C GLN A 421 9.53 -1.60 -32.16
N VAL A 422 8.63 -1.89 -33.11
CA VAL A 422 8.33 -1.05 -34.28
C VAL A 422 6.84 -0.81 -34.45
N GLY A 423 6.48 0.14 -35.31
CA GLY A 423 5.11 0.29 -35.80
C GLY A 423 4.98 1.32 -36.91
N LEU A 424 3.88 1.24 -37.64
CA LEU A 424 3.48 2.13 -38.73
C LEU A 424 2.38 3.07 -38.23
N ARG A 425 2.62 4.39 -38.29
CA ARG A 425 1.58 5.45 -38.19
C ARG A 425 1.21 5.88 -39.60
N PHE A 426 -0.06 5.75 -39.98
CA PHE A 426 -0.53 6.11 -41.33
C PHE A 426 -2.00 6.52 -41.33
N SER A 427 -2.52 6.86 -42.51
CA SER A 427 -3.95 7.08 -42.76
C SER A 427 -4.40 6.46 -44.08
N PRO A 428 -5.59 5.80 -44.13
CA PRO A 428 -6.19 5.38 -45.39
C PRO A 428 -6.46 6.55 -46.33
N PRO A 429 -6.38 6.38 -47.67
CA PRO A 429 -6.65 7.45 -48.61
C PRO A 429 -8.07 8.04 -48.45
N GLY A 430 -8.14 9.36 -48.26
CA GLY A 430 -9.39 10.12 -48.22
C GLY A 430 -10.07 10.27 -46.85
N THR A 431 -9.43 9.87 -45.74
CA THR A 431 -10.03 10.00 -44.40
C THR A 431 -10.09 11.42 -43.84
N GLY A 432 -9.30 12.35 -44.39
CA GLY A 432 -9.23 13.75 -43.95
C GLY A 432 -8.40 14.00 -42.68
N THR A 433 -8.03 12.96 -41.95
CA THR A 433 -7.21 13.00 -40.73
C THR A 433 -5.83 12.39 -41.02
N ARG A 434 -4.74 12.92 -40.44
CA ARG A 434 -3.37 12.37 -40.57
C ARG A 434 -3.01 11.47 -39.39
N GLY A 435 -2.38 10.32 -39.64
CA GLY A 435 -1.92 9.40 -38.60
C GLY A 435 -3.06 8.85 -37.74
N ASP A 436 -4.27 8.75 -38.31
CA ASP A 436 -5.46 8.25 -37.62
C ASP A 436 -5.43 6.73 -37.34
N ILE A 437 -4.45 5.99 -37.88
CA ILE A 437 -4.27 4.56 -37.63
C ILE A 437 -2.83 4.24 -37.22
N GLN A 438 -2.70 3.35 -36.23
CA GLN A 438 -1.47 2.64 -35.92
C GLN A 438 -1.60 1.15 -36.26
N LEU A 439 -0.52 0.59 -36.80
CA LEU A 439 -0.37 -0.84 -37.09
C LEU A 439 0.99 -1.31 -36.54
N ALA A 440 1.02 -2.38 -35.75
CA ALA A 440 2.26 -2.91 -35.18
C ALA A 440 2.28 -4.44 -35.06
N PRO A 441 3.45 -5.09 -35.22
CA PRO A 441 3.65 -6.49 -34.90
C PRO A 441 3.72 -6.67 -33.38
N ILE A 442 2.98 -7.66 -32.87
CA ILE A 442 2.86 -7.99 -31.45
C ILE A 442 3.09 -9.50 -31.28
N LEU A 443 4.02 -9.87 -30.40
CA LEU A 443 4.30 -11.25 -30.01
C LEU A 443 3.26 -11.75 -29.01
N MET A 444 3.00 -13.06 -28.96
CA MET A 444 2.04 -13.63 -28.00
C MET A 444 2.57 -13.70 -26.55
N THR A 445 3.82 -13.31 -26.32
CA THR A 445 4.40 -13.06 -24.98
C THR A 445 4.17 -11.63 -24.47
N SER A 446 3.60 -10.72 -25.29
CA SER A 446 3.49 -9.30 -24.99
C SER A 446 2.32 -8.96 -24.05
N GLU A 447 2.52 -8.02 -23.12
CA GLU A 447 1.45 -7.37 -22.33
C GLU A 447 0.36 -6.70 -23.21
N HIS A 448 0.67 -6.46 -24.50
CA HIS A 448 -0.23 -5.87 -25.50
C HIS A 448 -1.11 -6.91 -26.23
N ARG A 449 -1.01 -8.19 -25.88
CA ARG A 449 -1.80 -9.28 -26.48
C ARG A 449 -3.27 -9.15 -26.08
N PRO A 450 -4.25 -9.16 -27.01
CA PRO A 450 -5.66 -9.03 -26.63
C PRO A 450 -6.12 -10.24 -25.81
N ALA A 451 -6.77 -9.98 -24.67
CA ALA A 451 -7.31 -11.03 -23.79
C ALA A 451 -8.32 -11.97 -24.46
N SER A 452 -8.97 -11.51 -25.54
CA SER A 452 -9.89 -12.29 -26.37
C SER A 452 -9.22 -13.33 -27.27
N VAL A 453 -7.89 -13.27 -27.44
CA VAL A 453 -7.12 -14.30 -28.16
C VAL A 453 -6.81 -15.44 -27.19
N GLN A 454 -7.17 -16.66 -27.54
CA GLN A 454 -6.78 -17.89 -26.83
C GLN A 454 -6.02 -18.80 -27.79
N ILE A 455 -4.99 -19.48 -27.29
CA ILE A 455 -4.05 -20.29 -28.09
C ILE A 455 -3.77 -21.56 -27.28
N ASP A 456 -4.29 -22.69 -27.75
CA ASP A 456 -4.20 -23.99 -27.08
C ASP A 456 -3.09 -24.88 -27.71
N SER A 457 -1.98 -24.29 -28.15
CA SER A 457 -0.81 -25.03 -28.64
C SER A 457 0.52 -24.29 -28.39
N ASP A 458 1.60 -25.06 -28.31
CA ASP A 458 2.97 -24.57 -28.13
C ASP A 458 3.60 -24.04 -29.44
N ASP A 459 2.86 -23.95 -30.55
CA ASP A 459 3.37 -23.40 -31.82
C ASP A 459 3.70 -21.90 -31.66
N PHE A 460 4.73 -21.42 -32.36
CA PHE A 460 4.99 -19.98 -32.44
C PHE A 460 3.78 -19.25 -33.04
N HIS A 461 3.33 -18.19 -32.36
CA HIS A 461 2.25 -17.32 -32.80
C HIS A 461 2.61 -15.85 -32.60
N PHE A 462 2.10 -15.00 -33.50
CA PHE A 462 2.19 -13.54 -33.41
C PHE A 462 0.98 -12.93 -34.13
N GLY A 463 0.83 -11.61 -34.05
CA GLY A 463 -0.18 -10.92 -34.86
C GLY A 463 0.05 -9.45 -35.05
N PHE A 464 -0.82 -8.84 -35.85
CA PHE A 464 -0.81 -7.42 -36.13
C PHE A 464 -1.97 -6.73 -35.40
N SER A 465 -1.62 -5.85 -34.45
CA SER A 465 -2.56 -4.93 -33.82
C SER A 465 -2.82 -3.75 -34.76
N ALA A 466 -4.03 -3.67 -35.31
CA ALA A 466 -4.51 -2.52 -36.06
C ALA A 466 -5.45 -1.69 -35.16
N ALA A 467 -5.10 -0.43 -34.89
CA ALA A 467 -5.80 0.39 -33.90
C ALA A 467 -6.11 1.80 -34.42
N LEU A 468 -7.38 2.19 -34.31
CA LEU A 468 -7.87 3.50 -34.72
C LEU A 468 -7.57 4.53 -33.61
N GLN A 469 -6.75 5.52 -33.94
CA GLN A 469 -6.20 6.52 -33.01
C GLN A 469 -7.00 7.83 -32.98
N ASN A 470 -8.01 7.96 -33.83
CA ASN A 470 -9.01 9.02 -33.77
C ASN A 470 -10.34 8.45 -34.30
N ALA A 471 -11.09 7.83 -33.38
CA ALA A 471 -12.41 7.30 -33.65
C ALA A 471 -13.46 8.41 -33.58
N THR A 472 -14.37 8.47 -34.54
CA THR A 472 -15.49 9.42 -34.49
C THR A 472 -16.47 9.05 -33.38
N THR A 473 -16.63 7.74 -33.13
CA THR A 473 -17.39 7.14 -32.03
C THR A 473 -17.00 7.72 -30.66
N ALA A 474 -18.01 8.01 -29.84
CA ALA A 474 -17.87 8.32 -28.42
C ALA A 474 -18.89 7.52 -27.62
N GLY A 475 -18.48 7.04 -26.45
CA GLY A 475 -19.31 6.28 -25.52
C GLY A 475 -19.69 7.09 -24.27
N ARG A 476 -20.06 6.37 -23.21
CA ARG A 476 -20.36 6.93 -21.87
C ARG A 476 -20.10 5.97 -20.70
N LEU A 477 -20.17 6.53 -19.50
CA LEU A 477 -19.97 5.88 -18.19
C LEU A 477 -21.16 6.20 -17.29
N ARG A 478 -21.73 5.20 -16.61
CA ARG A 478 -22.82 5.37 -15.61
C ARG A 478 -22.46 4.69 -14.29
N LEU A 479 -22.97 5.19 -13.16
CA LEU A 479 -22.87 4.47 -11.89
C LEU A 479 -23.72 3.19 -11.94
N ALA A 480 -23.16 2.08 -11.47
CA ALA A 480 -23.90 0.84 -11.21
C ALA A 480 -24.47 0.79 -9.78
N SER A 481 -23.93 1.61 -8.87
CA SER A 481 -24.31 1.72 -7.46
C SER A 481 -23.78 3.04 -6.88
N ASP A 482 -24.34 3.45 -5.75
CA ASP A 482 -23.86 4.48 -4.82
C ASP A 482 -22.66 4.04 -3.96
N ASP A 483 -22.24 2.77 -4.02
CA ASP A 483 -21.04 2.27 -3.37
C ASP A 483 -19.76 2.62 -4.18
N PRO A 484 -18.81 3.42 -3.64
CA PRO A 484 -17.55 3.76 -4.32
C PRO A 484 -16.64 2.56 -4.61
N HIS A 485 -16.88 1.38 -4.02
CA HIS A 485 -16.11 0.17 -4.30
C HIS A 485 -16.61 -0.59 -5.54
N VAL A 486 -17.84 -0.33 -6.00
CA VAL A 486 -18.41 -0.91 -7.22
C VAL A 486 -17.87 -0.16 -8.45
N GLN A 487 -17.56 -0.89 -9.54
CA GLN A 487 -17.14 -0.24 -10.80
C GLN A 487 -18.37 0.34 -11.53
N PRO A 488 -18.23 1.49 -12.21
CA PRO A 488 -19.28 2.02 -13.08
C PRO A 488 -19.45 1.17 -14.35
N GLU A 489 -20.63 1.23 -14.95
CA GLU A 489 -20.91 0.64 -16.26
C GLU A 489 -20.22 1.46 -17.36
N LEU A 490 -19.51 0.78 -18.28
CA LEU A 490 -18.74 1.41 -19.37
C LEU A 490 -19.31 1.01 -20.73
N PHE A 491 -19.87 1.98 -21.44
CA PHE A 491 -20.49 1.82 -22.76
C PHE A 491 -19.63 2.52 -23.80
N TYR A 492 -18.64 1.84 -24.37
CA TYR A 492 -17.74 2.45 -25.37
C TYR A 492 -18.33 2.59 -26.78
N ASP A 493 -19.44 1.89 -27.06
CA ASP A 493 -20.18 1.90 -28.33
C ASP A 493 -19.31 1.74 -29.61
N TYR A 494 -18.18 1.02 -29.46
CA TYR A 494 -17.10 0.88 -30.44
C TYR A 494 -17.60 0.57 -31.86
N LEU A 495 -17.01 1.28 -32.82
CA LEU A 495 -17.22 1.05 -34.25
C LEU A 495 -18.70 1.17 -34.67
N SER A 496 -19.52 1.92 -33.93
CA SER A 496 -20.91 2.20 -34.29
C SER A 496 -20.99 3.09 -35.54
N ASP A 497 -20.09 4.05 -35.69
CA ASP A 497 -19.94 4.84 -36.92
C ASP A 497 -19.39 3.96 -38.09
N PRO A 498 -20.06 3.94 -39.27
CA PRO A 498 -19.53 3.33 -40.49
C PRO A 498 -18.15 3.83 -40.93
N VAL A 499 -17.76 5.07 -40.60
CA VAL A 499 -16.46 5.67 -40.94
C VAL A 499 -15.33 4.98 -40.18
N ASP A 500 -15.50 4.75 -38.87
CA ASP A 500 -14.53 4.02 -38.04
C ASP A 500 -14.33 2.60 -38.56
N ARG A 501 -15.42 1.92 -38.93
CA ARG A 501 -15.35 0.60 -39.59
C ARG A 501 -14.62 0.66 -40.93
N GLN A 502 -14.91 1.65 -41.79
CA GLN A 502 -14.23 1.81 -43.07
C GLN A 502 -12.71 2.02 -42.90
N ARG A 503 -12.31 2.88 -41.96
CA ARG A 503 -10.91 3.13 -41.60
C ARG A 503 -10.22 1.83 -41.14
N LEU A 504 -10.86 1.09 -40.24
CA LEU A 504 -10.30 -0.13 -39.67
C LEU A 504 -10.30 -1.33 -40.65
N ARG A 505 -11.28 -1.44 -41.57
CA ARG A 505 -11.25 -2.39 -42.70
C ARG A 505 -10.02 -2.17 -43.59
N ALA A 506 -9.63 -0.93 -43.83
CA ALA A 506 -8.42 -0.62 -44.61
C ALA A 506 -7.14 -1.00 -43.85
N ALA A 507 -7.09 -0.80 -42.53
CA ALA A 507 -5.95 -1.19 -41.70
C ALA A 507 -5.74 -2.71 -41.63
N VAL A 508 -6.82 -3.48 -41.47
CA VAL A 508 -6.75 -4.96 -41.51
C VAL A 508 -6.23 -5.42 -42.86
N ARG A 509 -6.74 -4.86 -43.97
CA ARG A 509 -6.27 -5.20 -45.33
C ARG A 509 -4.79 -4.89 -45.54
N LEU A 510 -4.33 -3.71 -45.11
CA LEU A 510 -2.90 -3.37 -45.16
C LEU A 510 -2.04 -4.33 -44.31
N GLY A 511 -2.51 -4.71 -43.12
CA GLY A 511 -1.84 -5.73 -42.31
C GLY A 511 -1.73 -7.08 -43.04
N LEU A 512 -2.76 -7.51 -43.76
CA LEU A 512 -2.67 -8.74 -44.56
C LEU A 512 -1.77 -8.58 -45.79
N GLU A 513 -1.73 -7.39 -46.40
CA GLU A 513 -0.83 -7.07 -47.52
C GLU A 513 0.65 -7.03 -47.09
N ILE A 514 0.95 -6.55 -45.88
CA ILE A 514 2.27 -6.64 -45.24
C ILE A 514 2.65 -8.10 -44.99
N ALA A 515 1.71 -8.91 -44.47
CA ALA A 515 1.97 -10.33 -44.15
C ALA A 515 2.27 -11.21 -45.39
N GLU A 516 1.88 -10.77 -46.59
CA GLU A 516 2.16 -11.44 -47.86
C GLU A 516 3.32 -10.79 -48.66
N GLN A 517 4.02 -9.77 -48.13
CA GLN A 517 5.25 -9.28 -48.76
C GLN A 517 6.37 -10.34 -48.69
N PRO A 518 7.25 -10.46 -49.70
CA PRO A 518 8.22 -11.55 -49.78
C PRO A 518 9.08 -11.72 -48.52
N GLY A 519 9.58 -10.62 -47.94
CA GLY A 519 10.40 -10.64 -46.73
C GLY A 519 9.65 -11.00 -45.44
N PHE A 520 8.35 -10.70 -45.35
CA PHE A 520 7.53 -11.10 -44.20
C PHE A 520 6.95 -12.52 -44.36
N ARG A 521 6.68 -12.92 -45.60
CA ARG A 521 5.91 -14.13 -45.90
C ARG A 521 6.59 -15.42 -45.44
N GLU A 522 7.91 -15.41 -45.28
CA GLU A 522 8.70 -16.51 -44.73
C GLU A 522 8.40 -16.79 -43.24
N PHE A 523 7.93 -15.79 -42.49
CA PHE A 523 7.56 -15.93 -41.07
C PHE A 523 6.14 -16.47 -40.86
N VAL A 524 5.27 -16.46 -41.88
CA VAL A 524 3.85 -16.84 -41.76
C VAL A 524 3.65 -18.30 -42.18
N ALA A 525 3.36 -19.19 -41.23
CA ALA A 525 2.90 -20.53 -41.56
C ALA A 525 1.44 -20.50 -42.04
N GLU A 526 0.58 -19.78 -41.30
CA GLU A 526 -0.87 -19.77 -41.53
C GLU A 526 -1.52 -18.51 -40.96
N ARG A 527 -2.52 -17.94 -41.65
CA ARG A 527 -3.41 -16.90 -41.09
C ARG A 527 -4.58 -17.57 -40.40
N LEU A 528 -4.74 -17.32 -39.10
CA LEU A 528 -5.82 -17.86 -38.28
C LEU A 528 -7.02 -16.91 -38.19
N SER A 529 -6.77 -15.60 -38.14
CA SER A 529 -7.81 -14.57 -38.04
C SER A 529 -7.37 -13.26 -38.73
N PRO A 530 -8.21 -12.56 -39.52
CA PRO A 530 -9.53 -12.98 -39.98
C PRO A 530 -9.46 -14.21 -40.90
N THR A 531 -10.53 -15.00 -40.95
CA THR A 531 -10.64 -16.15 -41.86
C THR A 531 -10.99 -15.70 -43.29
N ASP A 532 -10.86 -16.60 -44.26
CA ASP A 532 -11.32 -16.32 -45.64
C ASP A 532 -12.83 -16.06 -45.72
N GLN A 533 -13.62 -16.59 -44.77
CA GLN A 533 -15.05 -16.31 -44.65
C GLN A 533 -15.30 -14.87 -44.16
N ASP A 534 -14.48 -14.37 -43.23
CA ASP A 534 -14.54 -12.98 -42.77
C ASP A 534 -14.10 -11.99 -43.86
N LEU A 535 -13.12 -12.37 -44.69
CA LEU A 535 -12.63 -11.56 -45.81
C LEU A 535 -13.54 -11.59 -47.05
N ALA A 536 -14.51 -12.50 -47.11
CA ALA A 536 -15.34 -12.74 -48.29
C ALA A 536 -16.22 -11.55 -48.74
N SER A 537 -16.45 -10.55 -47.88
CA SER A 537 -17.11 -9.29 -48.25
C SER A 537 -16.85 -8.17 -47.23
N GLU A 538 -17.12 -6.92 -47.63
CA GLU A 538 -17.14 -5.76 -46.70
C GLU A 538 -18.01 -6.02 -45.46
N ALA A 539 -19.18 -6.64 -45.63
CA ALA A 539 -20.12 -6.91 -44.55
C ALA A 539 -19.68 -8.06 -43.63
N ALA A 540 -19.01 -9.08 -44.19
CA ALA A 540 -18.39 -10.14 -43.38
C ALA A 540 -17.24 -9.59 -42.54
N LEU A 541 -16.43 -8.69 -43.11
CA LEU A 541 -15.32 -8.06 -42.39
C LEU A 541 -15.83 -7.08 -41.33
N ASP A 542 -16.89 -6.30 -41.59
CA ASP A 542 -17.54 -5.47 -40.54
C ASP A 542 -18.08 -6.32 -39.39
N GLN A 543 -18.66 -7.49 -39.69
CA GLN A 543 -19.08 -8.44 -38.66
C GLN A 543 -17.90 -9.07 -37.92
N TRP A 544 -16.73 -9.23 -38.54
CA TRP A 544 -15.51 -9.65 -37.85
C TRP A 544 -14.96 -8.54 -36.96
N LEU A 545 -14.89 -7.29 -37.45
CA LEU A 545 -14.47 -6.12 -36.67
C LEU A 545 -15.32 -5.99 -35.40
N LEU A 546 -16.65 -6.04 -35.51
CA LEU A 546 -17.57 -5.92 -34.38
C LEU A 546 -17.48 -7.08 -33.37
N ARG A 547 -16.99 -8.26 -33.77
CA ARG A 547 -16.78 -9.42 -32.88
C ARG A 547 -15.40 -9.45 -32.22
N ASN A 548 -14.41 -8.78 -32.81
CA ASN A 548 -13.00 -8.86 -32.40
C ASN A 548 -12.43 -7.49 -31.95
N ALA A 549 -13.27 -6.47 -31.86
CA ALA A 549 -12.89 -5.16 -31.34
C ALA A 549 -12.50 -5.26 -29.86
N TYR A 550 -11.35 -4.69 -29.52
CA TYR A 550 -10.86 -4.54 -28.16
C TYR A 550 -10.31 -3.12 -27.95
N THR A 551 -9.95 -2.80 -26.71
CA THR A 551 -9.47 -1.49 -26.29
C THR A 551 -7.94 -1.45 -26.21
N GLN A 552 -7.31 -0.31 -26.55
CA GLN A 552 -5.89 -0.08 -26.20
C GLN A 552 -5.70 0.49 -24.78
N HIS A 553 -6.75 0.51 -23.96
CA HIS A 553 -6.74 0.96 -22.57
C HIS A 553 -6.42 2.47 -22.41
N HIS A 554 -6.81 3.28 -23.39
CA HIS A 554 -6.61 4.73 -23.50
C HIS A 554 -7.89 5.53 -23.17
N SER A 555 -8.69 5.03 -22.23
CA SER A 555 -9.96 5.64 -21.84
C SER A 555 -9.77 7.10 -21.40
N SER A 556 -10.57 8.00 -21.96
CA SER A 556 -10.45 9.46 -21.84
C SER A 556 -11.80 10.17 -22.05
N GLY A 557 -11.85 11.49 -21.87
CA GLY A 557 -12.97 12.36 -22.31
C GLY A 557 -14.23 12.42 -21.44
N THR A 558 -14.34 11.59 -20.39
CA THR A 558 -15.51 11.48 -19.48
C THR A 558 -15.77 12.65 -18.52
N CYS A 559 -14.91 13.67 -18.52
CA CYS A 559 -15.09 14.96 -17.87
C CYS A 559 -14.67 16.08 -18.84
N LYS A 560 -15.07 15.93 -20.12
CA LYS A 560 -14.76 16.78 -21.29
C LYS A 560 -14.49 18.25 -20.94
N MET A 561 -13.34 18.75 -21.38
CA MET A 561 -13.01 20.16 -21.36
C MET A 561 -13.65 20.91 -22.53
N GLY A 562 -14.21 22.09 -22.28
CA GLY A 562 -14.80 22.93 -23.32
C GLY A 562 -15.18 24.33 -22.86
N PRO A 563 -15.53 25.24 -23.79
CA PRO A 563 -16.10 26.55 -23.48
C PRO A 563 -17.50 26.40 -22.88
N GLY A 564 -17.93 27.30 -22.00
CA GLY A 564 -19.24 27.24 -21.31
C GLY A 564 -20.49 27.39 -22.18
N SER A 565 -20.34 27.35 -23.51
CA SER A 565 -21.41 27.20 -24.51
C SER A 565 -21.59 25.75 -25.00
N ASP A 566 -20.62 24.88 -24.74
CA ASP A 566 -20.68 23.43 -24.95
C ASP A 566 -21.37 22.80 -23.75
N LEU A 567 -22.53 22.16 -23.97
CA LEU A 567 -23.34 21.58 -22.90
C LEU A 567 -22.80 20.25 -22.37
N ASP A 568 -21.89 19.61 -23.12
CA ASP A 568 -21.22 18.38 -22.70
C ASP A 568 -19.93 18.70 -21.91
N ALA A 569 -19.51 19.97 -21.83
CA ALA A 569 -18.31 20.37 -21.13
C ALA A 569 -18.52 20.32 -19.60
N VAL A 570 -17.72 19.50 -18.93
CA VAL A 570 -17.68 19.38 -17.46
C VAL A 570 -16.72 20.39 -16.87
N VAL A 571 -15.60 20.66 -17.55
CA VAL A 571 -14.57 21.61 -17.09
C VAL A 571 -14.25 22.70 -18.11
N ASP A 572 -13.83 23.86 -17.62
CA ASP A 572 -13.28 24.94 -18.44
C ASP A 572 -11.83 24.65 -18.91
N GLN A 573 -11.27 25.52 -19.75
CA GLN A 573 -9.89 25.37 -20.25
C GLN A 573 -8.80 25.44 -19.15
N TYR A 574 -9.15 25.74 -17.91
CA TYR A 574 -8.27 25.68 -16.73
C TYR A 574 -8.59 24.46 -15.85
N CYS A 575 -9.37 23.51 -16.36
CA CYS A 575 -9.79 22.28 -15.71
C CYS A 575 -10.67 22.48 -14.44
N ARG A 576 -11.34 23.64 -14.31
CA ARG A 576 -12.30 23.92 -13.22
C ARG A 576 -13.67 23.37 -13.57
N VAL A 577 -14.33 22.66 -12.64
CA VAL A 577 -15.68 22.11 -12.87
C VAL A 577 -16.70 23.24 -12.96
N TYR A 578 -17.51 23.26 -14.03
CA TYR A 578 -18.51 24.31 -14.23
C TYR A 578 -19.52 24.37 -13.08
N GLY A 579 -19.87 25.60 -12.69
CA GLY A 579 -20.83 25.90 -11.63
C GLY A 579 -20.48 25.40 -10.22
N MET A 580 -19.24 24.92 -10.01
CA MET A 580 -18.68 24.56 -8.71
C MET A 580 -17.52 25.49 -8.35
N GLU A 581 -17.39 25.82 -7.07
CA GLU A 581 -16.24 26.54 -6.54
C GLU A 581 -15.23 25.55 -5.95
N ASN A 582 -13.94 25.88 -6.08
CA ASN A 582 -12.82 25.15 -5.48
C ASN A 582 -12.68 23.66 -5.90
N LEU A 583 -13.21 23.29 -7.08
CA LEU A 583 -13.13 21.94 -7.63
C LEU A 583 -12.52 21.92 -9.04
N ARG A 584 -11.51 21.07 -9.26
CA ARG A 584 -10.92 20.76 -10.57
C ARG A 584 -10.95 19.26 -10.86
N VAL A 585 -10.94 18.89 -12.14
CA VAL A 585 -10.62 17.52 -12.61
C VAL A 585 -9.42 17.62 -13.52
N VAL A 586 -8.37 16.84 -13.29
CA VAL A 586 -7.09 16.95 -13.99
C VAL A 586 -6.53 15.54 -14.18
N ASP A 587 -6.98 14.88 -15.26
CA ASP A 587 -6.46 13.61 -15.78
C ASP A 587 -7.02 13.37 -17.21
N ALA A 588 -6.87 12.16 -17.75
CA ALA A 588 -7.36 11.81 -19.10
C ALA A 588 -8.87 12.02 -19.33
N SER A 589 -9.69 12.12 -18.28
CA SER A 589 -11.11 12.46 -18.38
C SER A 589 -11.37 13.81 -19.06
N VAL A 590 -10.45 14.79 -18.99
CA VAL A 590 -10.72 16.14 -19.53
C VAL A 590 -10.47 16.28 -21.02
N MET A 591 -9.85 15.29 -21.68
CA MET A 591 -9.50 15.38 -23.11
C MET A 591 -10.76 15.59 -23.98
N PRO A 592 -10.92 16.72 -24.72
CA PRO A 592 -12.11 16.98 -25.53
C PRO A 592 -12.41 15.87 -26.55
N ASP A 593 -11.35 15.36 -27.18
CA ASP A 593 -11.28 14.14 -28.00
C ASP A 593 -9.94 13.46 -27.73
N VAL A 594 -9.81 12.17 -28.03
CA VAL A 594 -8.57 11.41 -27.78
C VAL A 594 -7.47 11.74 -28.79
N ILE A 595 -6.25 11.86 -28.27
CA ILE A 595 -5.04 12.18 -29.03
C ILE A 595 -4.49 10.96 -29.77
N ARG A 596 -3.83 11.12 -30.93
CA ARG A 596 -3.41 10.03 -31.83
C ARG A 596 -2.19 9.21 -31.36
N ALA A 597 -2.12 8.90 -30.06
CA ALA A 597 -1.08 8.14 -29.38
C ALA A 597 -1.52 7.71 -27.96
N ASN A 598 -0.64 7.05 -27.21
CA ASN A 598 -0.90 6.61 -25.84
C ASN A 598 -1.16 7.80 -24.88
N THR A 599 -2.28 7.79 -24.16
CA THR A 599 -2.76 8.94 -23.36
C THR A 599 -1.88 9.31 -22.16
N ASN A 600 -0.91 8.48 -21.75
CA ASN A 600 -0.06 8.72 -20.58
C ASN A 600 0.75 10.01 -20.68
N ALA A 601 1.46 10.23 -21.79
CA ALA A 601 2.29 11.43 -21.99
C ALA A 601 1.43 12.71 -21.95
N THR A 602 0.27 12.67 -22.60
CA THR A 602 -0.71 13.78 -22.61
C THR A 602 -1.31 14.03 -21.22
N THR A 603 -1.53 12.98 -20.42
CA THR A 603 -2.04 13.10 -19.05
C THR A 603 -1.03 13.77 -18.11
N ILE A 604 0.27 13.46 -18.27
CA ILE A 604 1.36 14.14 -17.56
C ILE A 604 1.45 15.60 -18.02
N MET A 605 1.37 15.87 -19.32
CA MET A 605 1.35 17.22 -19.89
C MET A 605 0.19 18.08 -19.34
N ILE A 606 -1.02 17.51 -19.24
CA ILE A 606 -2.19 18.18 -18.66
C ILE A 606 -1.92 18.60 -17.20
N ALA A 607 -1.35 17.71 -16.39
CA ALA A 607 -1.01 17.99 -14.99
C ALA A 607 0.11 19.02 -14.83
N GLU A 608 1.19 18.89 -15.61
CA GLU A 608 2.26 19.89 -15.73
C GLU A 608 1.72 21.29 -15.99
N ARG A 609 0.76 21.39 -16.93
CA ARG A 609 0.19 22.66 -17.35
C ARG A 609 -0.82 23.24 -16.37
N VAL A 610 -1.69 22.43 -15.79
CA VAL A 610 -2.66 22.92 -14.81
C VAL A 610 -1.97 23.34 -13.51
N ALA A 611 -0.85 22.72 -13.13
CA ALA A 611 -0.01 23.20 -12.02
C ALA A 611 0.54 24.62 -12.29
N GLU A 612 0.92 24.93 -13.53
CA GLU A 612 1.35 26.27 -13.93
C GLU A 612 0.19 27.27 -13.91
N PHE A 613 -0.98 26.91 -14.44
CA PHE A 613 -2.19 27.76 -14.34
C PHE A 613 -2.59 28.07 -12.89
N ILE A 614 -2.50 27.09 -11.99
CA ILE A 614 -2.78 27.28 -10.56
C ILE A 614 -1.79 28.29 -9.94
N ARG A 615 -0.49 28.16 -10.24
CA ARG A 615 0.57 29.07 -9.77
C ARG A 615 0.49 30.47 -10.37
N GLU A 616 0.05 30.61 -11.62
CA GLU A 616 -0.26 31.89 -12.26
C GLU A 616 -1.54 32.55 -11.69
N GLY A 617 -2.29 31.86 -10.83
CA GLY A 617 -3.57 32.33 -10.30
C GLY A 617 -4.71 32.31 -11.33
N LYS A 618 -4.54 31.65 -12.49
CA LYS A 618 -5.56 31.60 -13.54
C LYS A 618 -6.78 30.79 -13.10
N GLY A 619 -7.93 31.45 -13.13
CA GLY A 619 -9.20 30.88 -12.71
C GLY A 619 -9.46 30.97 -11.21
N GLN A 620 -8.96 32.00 -10.52
CA GLN A 620 -9.28 32.23 -9.10
C GLN A 620 -10.77 32.59 -8.87
N PRO A 621 -11.30 32.45 -7.63
CA PRO A 621 -12.67 32.81 -7.28
C PRO A 621 -12.89 34.33 -7.38
N GLY A 622 -13.29 34.81 -8.57
CA GLY A 622 -13.38 36.23 -8.91
C GLY A 622 -13.18 36.48 -10.40
N ASP A 623 -12.44 35.60 -11.09
CA ASP A 623 -12.43 35.54 -12.55
C ASP A 623 -13.84 35.17 -13.02
N LYS A 624 -14.53 36.14 -13.63
CA LYS A 624 -15.83 35.89 -14.25
C LYS A 624 -15.68 34.78 -15.30
N ILE A 625 -16.59 33.81 -15.27
CA ILE A 625 -16.79 32.89 -16.39
C ILE A 625 -17.42 33.73 -17.52
N GLU A 626 -16.58 34.35 -18.34
CA GLU A 626 -17.02 35.31 -19.34
C GLU A 626 -17.68 34.62 -20.53
N THR A 627 -19.01 34.58 -20.50
CA THR A 627 -19.89 34.16 -21.60
C THR A 627 -19.95 35.19 -22.74
N GLN A 628 -18.78 35.58 -23.26
CA GLN A 628 -18.66 36.46 -24.43
C GLN A 628 -18.85 35.68 -25.73
N CYS A 629 -20.09 35.63 -26.23
CA CYS A 629 -20.37 35.20 -27.60
C CYS A 629 -19.79 36.20 -28.61
N ALA A 630 -18.72 35.81 -29.31
CA ALA A 630 -18.07 36.59 -30.38
C ALA A 630 -17.84 35.72 -31.65
N PRO A 631 -17.65 36.32 -32.86
CA PRO A 631 -17.91 35.63 -34.12
C PRO A 631 -16.77 34.75 -34.68
N VAL A 632 -17.16 33.85 -35.60
CA VAL A 632 -16.35 32.81 -36.25
C VAL A 632 -15.45 33.36 -37.39
N ILE A 633 -14.43 32.57 -37.80
CA ILE A 633 -13.59 32.64 -39.05
C ILE A 633 -12.35 33.57 -38.98
N PRO A 634 -11.12 33.14 -39.38
CA PRO A 634 -10.41 31.86 -39.22
C PRO A 634 -8.92 32.02 -38.73
N ALA A 635 -8.16 30.92 -38.58
CA ALA A 635 -6.69 30.92 -38.39
C ALA A 635 -5.91 31.41 -39.66
N PRO A 636 -4.57 31.69 -39.69
CA PRO A 636 -3.50 31.20 -38.77
C PRO A 636 -2.23 32.11 -38.52
N ARG A 637 -1.19 31.55 -37.85
CA ARG A 637 0.30 31.78 -37.95
C ARG A 637 1.12 32.67 -36.96
N ILE A 638 2.00 31.98 -36.18
CA ILE A 638 3.49 32.09 -36.10
C ILE A 638 4.21 33.24 -35.31
N ALA A 639 5.24 32.80 -34.53
CA ALA A 639 6.53 33.44 -34.12
C ALA A 639 6.74 34.21 -32.77
N GLU A 640 7.56 33.58 -31.90
CA GLU A 640 8.87 34.04 -31.36
C GLU A 640 9.06 35.08 -30.21
N ALA A 641 9.71 34.60 -29.11
CA ALA A 641 11.07 35.01 -28.61
C ALA A 641 11.31 35.65 -27.20
N SER A 642 12.23 34.97 -26.47
CA SER A 642 13.30 35.42 -25.53
C SER A 642 13.04 36.21 -24.21
N ARG A 643 13.21 35.50 -23.07
CA ARG A 643 14.38 35.51 -22.11
C ARG A 643 15.06 36.86 -21.68
N PRO A 644 15.78 36.95 -20.51
CA PRO A 644 15.61 36.32 -19.17
C PRO A 644 16.09 37.24 -17.97
N SER A 645 16.56 36.65 -16.85
CA SER A 645 17.58 37.14 -15.84
C SER A 645 17.18 38.18 -14.74
N THR A 646 17.70 38.20 -13.49
CA THR A 646 18.65 37.32 -12.71
C THR A 646 18.71 37.63 -11.17
N VAL A 647 18.67 36.59 -10.31
CA VAL A 647 19.60 36.18 -9.21
C VAL A 647 20.08 37.13 -8.07
N VAL A 648 20.15 36.63 -6.80
CA VAL A 648 21.29 36.61 -5.80
C VAL A 648 20.84 36.14 -4.37
N GLU A 649 21.73 35.55 -3.54
CA GLU A 649 21.49 34.94 -2.18
C GLU A 649 22.48 35.43 -1.08
N SER A 650 22.31 35.08 0.24
CA SER A 650 23.41 34.60 1.18
C SER A 650 23.11 34.42 2.72
N GLU A 651 23.38 33.21 3.27
CA GLU A 651 24.29 32.77 4.40
C GLU A 651 24.31 33.36 5.88
N THR A 652 24.86 32.79 7.00
CA THR A 652 25.36 31.45 7.52
C THR A 652 25.69 31.41 9.08
N LYS A 653 25.39 30.31 9.83
CA LYS A 653 26.10 29.69 11.04
C LYS A 653 26.02 30.31 12.48
N LYS A 654 26.34 29.57 13.59
CA LYS A 654 26.75 30.18 14.92
C LYS A 654 26.58 29.64 16.43
N ASP A 655 26.40 28.38 16.97
CA ASP A 655 26.40 28.13 18.49
C ASP A 655 25.82 26.84 19.21
N SER A 656 25.76 26.84 20.59
CA SER A 656 26.07 25.68 21.50
C SER A 656 25.43 25.44 22.93
N GLU A 657 24.88 24.22 23.18
CA GLU A 657 24.90 23.31 24.39
C GLU A 657 24.57 23.72 25.87
N LYS A 658 24.04 22.75 26.69
CA LYS A 658 24.75 22.10 27.85
C LYS A 658 23.96 21.14 28.79
N MET A 659 24.40 19.87 28.92
CA MET A 659 24.11 18.97 30.06
C MET A 659 25.35 18.20 30.58
N THR A 660 25.17 17.38 31.64
CA THR A 660 26.22 16.91 32.59
C THR A 660 26.89 15.56 32.28
N THR A 661 28.02 15.29 32.96
CA THR A 661 28.97 14.19 32.69
C THR A 661 28.66 12.87 33.42
N ASN A 662 28.61 11.77 32.67
CA ASN A 662 28.73 10.40 33.19
C ASN A 662 30.18 9.89 33.14
N SER A 663 30.56 8.97 34.02
CA SER A 663 31.90 8.34 34.03
C SER A 663 32.01 7.20 33.02
N THR A 664 33.04 7.23 32.17
CA THR A 664 33.32 6.24 31.14
C THR A 664 34.61 5.46 31.42
N ARG A 665 34.72 4.26 30.83
CA ARG A 665 35.96 3.52 30.65
C ARG A 665 36.33 3.46 29.16
N ILE A 666 37.58 3.11 28.85
CA ILE A 666 38.04 2.87 27.49
C ILE A 666 38.06 1.37 27.21
N GLU A 667 37.28 0.94 26.23
CA GLU A 667 37.37 -0.37 25.58
C GLU A 667 38.06 -0.22 24.21
N ARG A 668 38.44 -1.33 23.57
CA ARG A 668 39.07 -1.32 22.24
C ARG A 668 38.61 -2.49 21.37
N ASP A 669 38.15 -2.21 20.16
CA ASP A 669 37.92 -3.22 19.11
C ASP A 669 38.90 -3.04 17.94
N SER A 670 38.65 -3.73 16.82
CA SER A 670 39.47 -3.63 15.60
C SER A 670 39.45 -2.25 14.96
N MET A 671 38.45 -1.41 15.27
CA MET A 671 38.36 -0.02 14.81
C MET A 671 39.07 0.97 15.77
N GLY A 672 39.65 0.46 16.87
CA GLY A 672 40.39 1.25 17.84
C GLY A 672 39.63 1.43 19.16
N GLU A 673 39.95 2.50 19.88
CA GLU A 673 39.38 2.77 21.20
C GLU A 673 37.92 3.25 21.11
N MET A 674 37.18 3.04 22.20
CA MET A 674 35.79 3.45 22.36
C MET A 674 35.52 3.80 23.83
N GLN A 675 34.83 4.90 24.08
CA GLN A 675 34.32 5.21 25.42
C GLN A 675 33.01 4.45 25.67
N VAL A 676 32.94 3.75 26.80
CA VAL A 676 31.80 2.93 27.23
C VAL A 676 31.46 3.33 28.68
N PRO A 677 30.19 3.30 29.14
CA PRO A 677 29.88 3.56 30.56
C PRO A 677 30.73 2.68 31.49
N ALA A 678 31.19 3.24 32.62
CA ALA A 678 32.17 2.58 33.48
C ALA A 678 31.68 1.25 34.08
N ASP A 679 30.37 1.11 34.22
CA ASP A 679 29.61 0.01 34.83
C ASP A 679 29.00 -0.99 33.82
N ALA A 680 28.85 -0.61 32.54
CA ALA A 680 28.24 -1.45 31.52
C ALA A 680 29.06 -2.72 31.23
N LEU A 681 28.43 -3.91 31.31
CA LEU A 681 29.13 -5.17 30.98
C LEU A 681 29.46 -5.30 29.48
N TYR A 682 28.71 -4.65 28.60
CA TYR A 682 29.00 -4.59 27.16
C TYR A 682 30.28 -3.80 26.86
N GLY A 683 30.84 -3.95 25.66
CA GLY A 683 32.14 -3.41 25.27
C GLY A 683 32.09 -2.39 24.15
N ALA A 684 33.22 -2.23 23.46
CA ALA A 684 33.39 -1.24 22.39
C ALA A 684 32.40 -1.46 21.24
N SER A 685 32.21 -2.70 20.79
CA SER A 685 31.45 -2.97 19.57
C SER A 685 29.94 -2.87 19.79
N THR A 686 29.43 -3.20 20.98
CA THR A 686 28.06 -2.85 21.38
C THR A 686 27.87 -1.34 21.42
N MET A 687 28.78 -0.60 22.06
CA MET A 687 28.64 0.85 22.17
C MET A 687 28.70 1.56 20.80
N ARG A 688 29.51 1.06 19.85
CA ARG A 688 29.44 1.53 18.45
C ARG A 688 28.07 1.23 17.82
N ALA A 689 27.52 0.05 18.02
CA ALA A 689 26.20 -0.30 17.48
C ALA A 689 25.07 0.55 18.10
N VAL A 690 25.13 0.90 19.39
CA VAL A 690 24.19 1.86 20.02
C VAL A 690 24.23 3.23 19.32
N LEU A 691 25.42 3.75 19.00
CA LEU A 691 25.55 5.04 18.31
C LEU A 691 25.22 4.98 16.81
N ASN A 692 25.36 3.81 16.17
CA ASN A 692 25.08 3.62 14.76
C ASN A 692 23.59 3.36 14.46
N PHE A 693 22.83 2.80 15.41
CA PHE A 693 21.44 2.39 15.23
C PHE A 693 20.46 3.01 16.26
N PRO A 694 20.39 4.35 16.43
CA PRO A 694 19.41 5.01 17.29
C PRO A 694 18.08 5.21 16.55
N ILE A 695 17.42 4.11 16.13
CA ILE A 695 16.26 4.16 15.23
C ILE A 695 14.94 4.27 16.00
N SER A 696 14.84 3.58 17.14
CA SER A 696 13.65 3.40 17.96
C SER A 696 14.02 3.06 19.42
N ASP A 697 13.00 2.92 20.27
CA ASP A 697 13.14 2.30 21.60
C ASP A 697 12.84 0.78 21.61
N LEU A 698 12.63 0.15 20.45
CA LEU A 698 12.40 -1.30 20.38
C LEU A 698 13.68 -2.08 20.70
N ARG A 699 13.60 -3.04 21.61
CA ARG A 699 14.72 -3.92 22.02
C ARG A 699 14.30 -5.38 21.94
N PHE A 700 15.28 -6.28 21.85
CA PHE A 700 15.01 -7.72 21.84
C PHE A 700 14.28 -8.15 23.13
N PRO A 701 13.15 -8.89 23.04
CA PRO A 701 12.42 -9.31 24.22
C PRO A 701 13.25 -10.28 25.07
N ARG A 702 13.01 -10.26 26.38
CA ARG A 702 13.72 -11.07 27.40
C ARG A 702 13.91 -12.55 27.02
N GLN A 703 12.92 -13.15 26.36
CA GLN A 703 12.97 -14.55 25.88
C GLN A 703 14.12 -14.80 24.89
N PHE A 704 14.46 -13.83 24.04
CA PHE A 704 15.57 -13.90 23.09
C PHE A 704 16.94 -13.75 23.78
N ILE A 705 17.06 -12.84 24.76
CA ILE A 705 18.27 -12.68 25.57
C ILE A 705 18.57 -13.97 26.36
N ARG A 706 17.53 -14.59 26.95
CA ARG A 706 17.62 -15.91 27.59
C ARG A 706 18.04 -17.01 26.61
N ALA A 707 17.52 -17.01 25.37
CA ALA A 707 17.91 -17.97 24.34
C ALA A 707 19.39 -17.83 23.94
N LEU A 708 19.90 -16.61 23.76
CA LEU A 708 21.33 -16.37 23.53
C LEU A 708 22.18 -16.88 24.70
N GLY A 709 21.80 -16.58 25.95
CA GLY A 709 22.49 -17.09 27.14
C GLY A 709 22.55 -18.62 27.17
N LEU A 710 21.44 -19.30 26.87
CA LEU A 710 21.37 -20.76 26.75
C LEU A 710 22.34 -21.31 25.69
N ILE A 711 22.38 -20.70 24.49
CA ILE A 711 23.27 -21.13 23.40
C ILE A 711 24.74 -20.97 23.79
N LYS A 712 25.14 -19.82 24.36
CA LYS A 712 26.53 -19.59 24.80
C LYS A 712 26.95 -20.54 25.93
N MET A 713 26.05 -20.80 26.89
CA MET A 713 26.31 -21.77 27.95
C MET A 713 26.49 -23.20 27.41
N ALA A 714 25.59 -23.62 26.51
CA ALA A 714 25.64 -24.95 25.92
C ALA A 714 26.89 -25.14 25.04
N ALA A 715 27.26 -24.14 24.24
CA ALA A 715 28.45 -24.16 23.39
C ALA A 715 29.75 -24.29 24.21
N ALA A 716 29.88 -23.51 25.29
CA ALA A 716 31.04 -23.59 26.19
C ALA A 716 31.18 -24.98 26.84
N GLN A 717 30.07 -25.55 27.32
CA GLN A 717 30.09 -26.91 27.89
C GLN A 717 30.45 -27.97 26.84
N THR A 718 29.93 -27.88 25.61
CA THR A 718 30.28 -28.80 24.52
C THR A 718 31.79 -28.75 24.23
N TYR A 719 32.41 -27.57 24.13
CA TYR A 719 33.86 -27.48 23.90
C TYR A 719 34.72 -27.90 25.11
N MET A 720 34.24 -27.74 26.35
CA MET A 720 34.92 -28.28 27.53
C MET A 720 34.89 -29.81 27.56
N ASP A 721 33.76 -30.43 27.22
CA ASP A 721 33.62 -31.89 27.17
C ASP A 721 34.39 -32.53 26.00
N MET A 722 34.70 -31.73 24.97
CA MET A 722 35.58 -32.11 23.86
C MET A 722 37.07 -31.77 24.12
N GLY A 723 37.39 -31.12 25.26
CA GLY A 723 38.77 -30.75 25.62
C GLY A 723 39.37 -29.63 24.76
N ILE A 724 38.54 -28.87 24.04
CA ILE A 724 38.95 -27.78 23.15
C ILE A 724 38.98 -26.44 23.91
N MET A 725 38.08 -26.25 24.86
CA MET A 725 38.05 -25.08 25.75
C MET A 725 38.70 -25.41 27.10
N ASP A 726 39.52 -24.50 27.63
CA ASP A 726 40.03 -24.60 28.99
C ASP A 726 38.88 -24.59 30.02
N ARG A 727 39.00 -25.39 31.08
CA ARG A 727 37.92 -25.53 32.07
C ARG A 727 37.73 -24.29 32.93
N ALA A 728 38.77 -23.58 33.32
CA ALA A 728 38.61 -22.37 34.14
C ALA A 728 37.96 -21.23 33.35
N ILE A 729 38.29 -21.09 32.07
CA ILE A 729 37.61 -20.16 31.14
C ILE A 729 36.15 -20.61 30.91
N GLY A 730 35.93 -21.90 30.60
CA GLY A 730 34.60 -22.41 30.28
C GLY A 730 33.63 -22.39 31.47
N ASP A 731 34.08 -22.75 32.68
CA ASP A 731 33.27 -22.67 33.90
C ASP A 731 32.88 -21.21 34.22
N ALA A 732 33.78 -20.25 33.97
CA ALA A 732 33.47 -18.82 34.13
C ALA A 732 32.47 -18.31 33.08
N ILE A 733 32.57 -18.77 31.82
CA ILE A 733 31.57 -18.49 30.77
C ILE A 733 30.21 -19.08 31.12
N VAL A 734 30.17 -20.31 31.63
CA VAL A 734 28.94 -20.98 32.07
C VAL A 734 28.28 -20.20 33.21
N ALA A 735 29.04 -19.76 34.21
CA ALA A 735 28.53 -18.95 35.32
C ALA A 735 27.99 -17.58 34.85
N ALA A 736 28.73 -16.87 33.97
CA ALA A 736 28.29 -15.60 33.41
C ALA A 736 27.05 -15.74 32.51
N ALA A 737 26.99 -16.78 31.68
CA ALA A 737 25.84 -17.08 30.84
C ALA A 737 24.60 -17.46 31.68
N GLN A 738 24.77 -18.19 32.79
CA GLN A 738 23.66 -18.46 33.73
C GLN A 738 23.09 -17.17 34.32
N GLU A 739 23.92 -16.17 34.65
CA GLU A 739 23.40 -14.88 35.13
C GLU A 739 22.58 -14.11 34.05
N VAL A 740 22.90 -14.28 32.76
CA VAL A 740 22.09 -13.78 31.63
C VAL A 740 20.81 -14.61 31.44
N ILE A 741 20.86 -15.93 31.65
CA ILE A 741 19.68 -16.82 31.65
C ILE A 741 18.73 -16.49 32.81
N ASP A 742 19.27 -16.06 33.96
CA ASP A 742 18.51 -15.63 35.13
C ASP A 742 17.88 -14.23 34.96
N GLY A 743 18.46 -13.38 34.10
CA GLY A 743 17.98 -12.01 33.85
C GLY A 743 18.57 -10.95 34.78
N LYS A 744 19.78 -11.19 35.28
CA LYS A 744 20.49 -10.25 36.17
C LYS A 744 21.13 -9.07 35.41
N HIS A 745 21.20 -9.18 34.08
CA HIS A 745 22.03 -8.35 33.19
C HIS A 745 21.27 -7.81 31.98
N ASP A 746 19.93 -7.85 31.98
CA ASP A 746 19.12 -7.46 30.81
C ASP A 746 19.33 -5.98 30.42
N ASP A 747 19.56 -5.10 31.39
CA ASP A 747 19.90 -3.68 31.17
C ASP A 747 21.21 -3.46 30.39
N HIS A 748 22.01 -4.52 30.17
CA HIS A 748 23.21 -4.49 29.32
C HIS A 748 22.96 -4.96 27.87
N PHE A 749 21.72 -5.30 27.50
CA PHE A 749 21.31 -5.66 26.13
C PHE A 749 20.62 -4.47 25.45
N VAL A 750 21.41 -3.42 25.21
CA VAL A 750 20.95 -2.06 24.90
C VAL A 750 20.60 -1.79 23.43
N LEU A 751 20.65 -2.79 22.57
CA LEU A 751 20.61 -2.62 21.11
C LEU A 751 19.21 -2.68 20.49
N ASP A 752 18.98 -1.76 19.56
CA ASP A 752 17.78 -1.62 18.74
C ASP A 752 17.48 -2.85 17.88
N ILE A 753 16.20 -3.16 17.65
CA ILE A 753 15.80 -4.16 16.64
C ILE A 753 16.32 -3.78 15.24
N PHE A 754 16.31 -2.50 14.87
CA PHE A 754 16.73 -2.00 13.56
C PHE A 754 18.27 -1.83 13.46
N GLN A 755 18.99 -2.91 13.73
CA GLN A 755 20.45 -3.03 13.71
C GLN A 755 20.99 -3.75 12.45
N THR A 756 22.26 -4.18 12.47
CA THR A 756 22.83 -5.11 11.48
C THR A 756 21.91 -6.29 11.19
N GLY A 757 21.56 -6.51 9.92
CA GLY A 757 20.51 -7.44 9.49
C GLY A 757 20.63 -8.91 9.90
N SER A 758 21.84 -9.40 10.19
CA SER A 758 22.08 -10.76 10.72
C SER A 758 22.10 -10.83 12.26
N GLY A 759 21.66 -9.78 12.96
CA GLY A 759 21.73 -9.67 14.42
C GLY A 759 23.16 -9.66 15.00
N THR A 760 24.18 -9.41 14.16
CA THR A 760 25.59 -9.47 14.55
C THR A 760 25.93 -8.57 15.73
N SER A 761 25.36 -7.36 15.79
CA SER A 761 25.55 -6.47 16.94
C SER A 761 25.03 -7.11 18.24
N THR A 762 23.88 -7.79 18.23
CA THR A 762 23.33 -8.46 19.42
C THR A 762 24.07 -9.73 19.81
N ASN A 763 24.52 -10.55 18.84
CA ASN A 763 25.42 -11.67 19.14
C ASN A 763 26.71 -11.16 19.80
N THR A 764 27.28 -10.07 19.26
CA THR A 764 28.46 -9.40 19.84
C THR A 764 28.17 -8.82 21.23
N ASN A 765 27.00 -8.24 21.47
CA ASN A 765 26.57 -7.75 22.78
C ASN A 765 26.49 -8.89 23.82
N ALA A 766 25.92 -10.04 23.45
CA ALA A 766 25.93 -11.22 24.31
C ALA A 766 27.36 -11.70 24.60
N ASN A 767 28.22 -11.75 23.57
CA ASN A 767 29.62 -12.14 23.71
C ASN A 767 30.41 -11.19 24.62
N GLU A 768 30.28 -9.86 24.46
CA GLU A 768 30.96 -8.85 25.28
C GLU A 768 30.49 -8.90 26.74
N VAL A 769 29.18 -8.93 26.99
CA VAL A 769 28.59 -9.01 28.34
C VAL A 769 29.08 -10.27 29.07
N ILE A 770 29.00 -11.44 28.42
CA ILE A 770 29.43 -12.71 29.01
C ILE A 770 30.95 -12.76 29.21
N ALA A 771 31.75 -12.24 28.26
CA ALA A 771 33.22 -12.23 28.38
C ALA A 771 33.73 -11.30 29.48
N ASN A 772 33.18 -10.09 29.59
CA ASN A 772 33.52 -9.16 30.68
C ASN A 772 33.08 -9.72 32.03
N ARG A 773 31.88 -10.33 32.11
CA ARG A 773 31.39 -10.92 33.36
C ARG A 773 32.16 -12.17 33.77
N ALA A 774 32.52 -13.03 32.82
CA ALA A 774 33.40 -14.18 33.07
C ALA A 774 34.81 -13.73 33.51
N SER A 775 35.35 -12.67 32.90
CA SER A 775 36.63 -12.07 33.33
C SER A 775 36.58 -11.57 34.78
N GLN A 776 35.47 -10.93 35.21
CA GLN A 776 35.26 -10.57 36.61
C GLN A 776 35.18 -11.78 37.55
N ILE A 777 34.52 -12.86 37.13
CA ILE A 777 34.42 -14.11 37.91
C ILE A 777 35.82 -14.76 38.08
N MET A 778 36.69 -14.60 37.09
CA MET A 778 38.11 -15.00 37.17
C MET A 778 39.02 -13.99 37.90
N GLY A 779 38.46 -12.88 38.43
CA GLY A 779 39.17 -11.88 39.22
C GLY A 779 39.88 -10.77 38.41
N GLY A 780 39.54 -10.57 37.14
CA GLY A 780 40.04 -9.47 36.30
C GLY A 780 39.04 -8.31 36.19
N ASP A 781 39.56 -7.11 35.91
CA ASP A 781 38.76 -5.90 35.70
C ASP A 781 37.91 -5.95 34.41
N LEU A 782 36.93 -5.05 34.29
CA LEU A 782 36.19 -4.85 33.03
C LEU A 782 37.12 -4.40 31.91
N GLY A 783 36.99 -5.02 30.73
CA GLY A 783 37.88 -4.81 29.58
C GLY A 783 39.23 -5.55 29.67
N SER A 784 39.50 -6.29 30.75
CA SER A 784 40.78 -7.01 30.95
C SER A 784 41.00 -8.18 29.99
N ARG A 785 39.91 -8.75 29.42
CA ARG A 785 39.91 -9.83 28.42
C ARG A 785 40.66 -11.09 28.85
N LEU A 786 40.59 -11.44 30.14
CA LEU A 786 40.94 -12.78 30.62
C LEU A 786 40.10 -13.86 29.91
N VAL A 787 38.85 -13.52 29.58
CA VAL A 787 38.00 -14.22 28.61
C VAL A 787 37.77 -13.30 27.41
N HIS A 788 38.03 -13.78 26.19
CA HIS A 788 37.83 -13.01 24.97
C HIS A 788 36.42 -13.26 24.37
N PRO A 789 35.67 -12.21 23.96
CA PRO A 789 34.31 -12.37 23.43
C PRO A 789 34.27 -13.22 22.15
N ASN A 790 35.28 -13.12 21.28
CA ASN A 790 35.32 -13.92 20.05
C ASN A 790 35.95 -15.30 20.31
N ASP A 791 37.21 -15.32 20.70
CA ASP A 791 38.06 -16.52 20.79
C ASP A 791 37.63 -17.51 21.88
N ASN A 792 36.75 -17.10 22.82
CA ASN A 792 36.23 -17.99 23.86
C ASN A 792 34.70 -18.06 23.86
N VAL A 793 33.98 -16.93 23.99
CA VAL A 793 32.51 -16.96 24.08
C VAL A 793 31.84 -17.30 22.73
N ASN A 794 32.38 -16.77 21.64
CA ASN A 794 31.95 -17.07 20.27
C ASN A 794 32.82 -18.13 19.56
N LEU A 795 33.55 -18.96 20.33
CA LEU A 795 34.40 -20.01 19.78
C LEU A 795 33.57 -20.93 18.87
N GLY A 796 34.04 -21.15 17.64
CA GLY A 796 33.43 -22.03 16.63
C GLY A 796 31.97 -21.73 16.27
N GLN A 797 31.52 -20.49 16.49
CA GLN A 797 30.19 -19.97 16.20
C GLN A 797 30.28 -18.79 15.23
N SER A 798 29.14 -18.38 14.65
CA SER A 798 28.95 -17.11 13.95
C SER A 798 27.77 -16.35 14.56
N SER A 799 27.54 -15.11 14.13
CA SER A 799 26.22 -14.49 14.30
C SER A 799 25.19 -15.17 13.42
N ASN A 800 25.61 -15.54 12.20
CA ASN A 800 24.76 -16.01 11.12
C ASN A 800 24.13 -17.40 11.40
N ASP A 801 24.62 -18.15 12.40
CA ASP A 801 24.05 -19.43 12.84
C ASP A 801 23.50 -19.37 14.28
N VAL A 802 24.12 -18.60 15.18
CA VAL A 802 23.61 -18.38 16.55
C VAL A 802 22.32 -17.55 16.57
N VAL A 803 22.22 -16.47 15.78
CA VAL A 803 21.04 -15.58 15.78
C VAL A 803 19.77 -16.31 15.33
N PRO A 804 19.69 -16.98 14.16
CA PRO A 804 18.48 -17.72 13.78
C PRO A 804 18.15 -18.83 14.77
N THR A 805 19.16 -19.54 15.31
CA THR A 805 18.98 -20.53 16.38
C THR A 805 18.35 -19.91 17.65
N ALA A 806 18.72 -18.67 18.01
CA ALA A 806 18.12 -17.96 19.14
C ALA A 806 16.66 -17.55 18.88
N ILE A 807 16.28 -17.25 17.63
CA ILE A 807 14.87 -16.99 17.27
C ILE A 807 14.04 -18.26 17.49
N HIS A 808 14.50 -19.38 16.94
CA HIS A 808 13.84 -20.69 17.05
C HIS A 808 13.69 -21.10 18.52
N LEU A 809 14.78 -21.08 19.29
CA LEU A 809 14.78 -21.45 20.71
C LEU A 809 13.88 -20.53 21.55
N ALA A 810 13.90 -19.20 21.33
CA ALA A 810 13.04 -18.28 22.07
C ALA A 810 11.55 -18.52 21.78
N ALA A 811 11.18 -18.78 20.52
CA ALA A 811 9.81 -19.07 20.13
C ALA A 811 9.34 -20.44 20.63
N LEU A 812 10.19 -21.48 20.55
CA LEU A 812 9.91 -22.81 21.12
C LEU A 812 9.66 -22.77 22.63
N LEU A 813 10.46 -21.98 23.37
CA LEU A 813 10.24 -21.73 24.80
C LEU A 813 8.91 -20.99 25.03
N GLY A 814 8.63 -19.91 24.30
CA GLY A 814 7.36 -19.18 24.41
C GLY A 814 6.13 -20.04 24.06
N PHE A 815 6.25 -20.96 23.11
CA PHE A 815 5.18 -21.93 22.81
C PHE A 815 4.94 -22.89 23.97
N LYS A 816 6.01 -23.44 24.57
CA LYS A 816 5.94 -24.40 25.68
C LYS A 816 5.50 -23.77 27.01
N GLU A 817 6.08 -22.64 27.38
CA GLU A 817 5.95 -22.01 28.70
C GLU A 817 4.73 -21.08 28.79
N ASP A 818 4.36 -20.41 27.69
CA ASP A 818 3.31 -19.39 27.66
C ASP A 818 2.08 -19.79 26.81
N LEU A 819 2.26 -20.00 25.50
CA LEU A 819 1.13 -20.04 24.55
C LEU A 819 0.31 -21.33 24.59
N LEU A 820 0.95 -22.51 24.67
CA LEU A 820 0.21 -23.78 24.77
C LEU A 820 -0.59 -23.87 26.10
N PRO A 821 -0.03 -23.52 27.27
CA PRO A 821 -0.82 -23.40 28.50
C PRO A 821 -1.96 -22.39 28.41
N ALA A 822 -1.76 -21.25 27.74
CA ALA A 822 -2.78 -20.22 27.55
C ALA A 822 -3.97 -20.73 26.71
N LEU A 823 -3.69 -21.36 25.57
CA LEU A 823 -4.71 -21.92 24.68
C LEU A 823 -5.43 -23.11 25.32
N GLU A 824 -4.74 -23.96 26.08
CA GLU A 824 -5.37 -25.07 26.83
C GLU A 824 -6.30 -24.55 27.93
N ARG A 825 -5.90 -23.49 28.67
CA ARG A 825 -6.76 -22.84 29.66
C ARG A 825 -8.04 -22.29 29.03
N LEU A 826 -7.94 -21.64 27.86
CA LEU A 826 -9.09 -21.16 27.10
C LEU A 826 -9.96 -22.31 26.57
N ARG A 827 -9.35 -23.38 26.05
CA ARG A 827 -10.05 -24.59 25.59
C ARG A 827 -10.87 -25.24 26.72
N VAL A 828 -10.29 -25.34 27.92
CA VAL A 828 -10.97 -25.88 29.11
C VAL A 828 -12.12 -24.98 29.56
N ALA A 829 -11.93 -23.65 29.57
CA ALA A 829 -13.00 -22.71 29.93
C ALA A 829 -14.18 -22.75 28.92
N LEU A 830 -13.88 -22.83 27.62
CA LEU A 830 -14.90 -22.96 26.57
C LEU A 830 -15.62 -24.32 26.64
N GLN A 831 -14.93 -25.41 26.96
CA GLN A 831 -15.55 -26.72 27.15
C GLN A 831 -16.47 -26.73 28.38
N ALA A 832 -16.04 -26.15 29.50
CA ALA A 832 -16.89 -26.05 30.70
C ALA A 832 -18.20 -25.30 30.41
N LYS A 833 -18.14 -24.23 29.59
CA LYS A 833 -19.34 -23.51 29.13
C LYS A 833 -20.15 -24.28 28.08
N SER A 834 -19.51 -25.09 27.23
CA SER A 834 -20.20 -26.03 26.34
C SER A 834 -21.06 -27.04 27.13
N ASP A 835 -20.49 -27.59 28.20
CA ASP A 835 -21.16 -28.57 29.07
C ASP A 835 -22.29 -27.90 29.90
N GLU A 836 -22.03 -26.70 30.45
CA GLU A 836 -23.01 -25.88 31.20
C GLU A 836 -24.21 -25.46 30.34
N PHE A 837 -23.97 -25.09 29.08
CA PHE A 837 -25.01 -24.58 28.16
C PHE A 837 -25.64 -25.64 27.26
N TRP A 838 -25.31 -26.93 27.45
CA TRP A 838 -25.90 -28.03 26.68
C TRP A 838 -27.45 -28.15 26.75
N PRO A 839 -28.15 -27.86 27.87
CA PRO A 839 -29.61 -27.88 27.90
C PRO A 839 -30.26 -26.62 27.31
N ILE A 840 -29.50 -25.55 27.03
CA ILE A 840 -30.05 -24.26 26.58
C ILE A 840 -30.20 -24.27 25.06
N VAL A 841 -31.44 -24.31 24.58
CA VAL A 841 -31.76 -24.16 23.14
C VAL A 841 -31.94 -22.68 22.80
N LYS A 842 -31.34 -22.25 21.69
CA LYS A 842 -31.40 -20.90 21.12
C LYS A 842 -31.60 -20.97 19.60
N THR A 843 -31.94 -19.85 18.96
CA THR A 843 -32.03 -19.81 17.50
C THR A 843 -30.60 -19.84 16.90
N GLY A 844 -30.34 -20.73 15.95
CA GLY A 844 -29.12 -20.66 15.15
C GLY A 844 -29.17 -19.42 14.26
N ARG A 845 -28.02 -18.95 13.76
CA ARG A 845 -27.98 -17.87 12.75
C ARG A 845 -27.01 -18.15 11.63
N THR A 846 -27.43 -17.81 10.41
CA THR A 846 -26.58 -17.81 9.21
C THR A 846 -26.88 -16.53 8.44
N HIS A 847 -25.88 -15.90 7.81
CA HIS A 847 -26.07 -14.59 7.15
C HIS A 847 -26.68 -13.51 8.08
N LEU A 848 -26.41 -13.64 9.39
CA LEU A 848 -27.03 -12.92 10.51
C LEU A 848 -28.56 -13.07 10.66
N GLN A 849 -29.23 -13.84 9.79
CA GLN A 849 -30.65 -14.17 9.89
C GLN A 849 -30.89 -15.34 10.84
N ASP A 850 -32.09 -15.41 11.43
CA ASP A 850 -32.54 -16.57 12.19
C ASP A 850 -32.55 -17.84 11.32
N ALA A 851 -32.13 -18.96 11.92
CA ALA A 851 -32.05 -20.29 11.33
C ALA A 851 -32.71 -21.33 12.24
N THR A 852 -32.50 -22.63 12.00
CA THR A 852 -33.04 -23.69 12.86
C THR A 852 -32.45 -23.65 14.29
N PRO A 853 -33.14 -24.21 15.30
CA PRO A 853 -32.65 -24.22 16.68
C PRO A 853 -31.32 -24.97 16.84
N VAL A 854 -30.48 -24.47 17.75
CA VAL A 854 -29.22 -25.09 18.18
C VAL A 854 -29.09 -25.01 19.70
N ARG A 855 -28.28 -25.86 20.32
CA ARG A 855 -27.90 -25.68 21.72
C ARG A 855 -26.80 -24.63 21.82
N LEU A 856 -26.89 -23.72 22.78
CA LEU A 856 -25.78 -22.81 23.11
C LEU A 856 -24.53 -23.62 23.51
N GLY A 857 -24.70 -24.79 24.13
CA GLY A 857 -23.61 -25.74 24.38
C GLY A 857 -22.96 -26.33 23.11
N GLN A 858 -23.73 -26.54 22.03
CA GLN A 858 -23.17 -26.95 20.73
C GLN A 858 -22.35 -25.83 20.09
N GLU A 859 -22.86 -24.59 20.14
CA GLU A 859 -22.14 -23.39 19.67
C GLU A 859 -20.81 -23.21 20.42
N PHE A 860 -20.81 -23.32 21.75
CA PHE A 860 -19.59 -23.30 22.58
C PHE A 860 -18.66 -24.51 22.36
N SER A 861 -19.18 -25.69 22.01
CA SER A 861 -18.34 -26.83 21.60
C SER A 861 -17.55 -26.51 20.31
N GLY A 862 -18.11 -25.71 19.41
CA GLY A 862 -17.41 -25.18 18.23
C GLY A 862 -16.22 -24.30 18.61
N TYR A 863 -16.39 -23.39 19.58
CA TYR A 863 -15.30 -22.55 20.09
C TYR A 863 -14.20 -23.38 20.79
N ALA A 864 -14.59 -24.36 21.62
CA ALA A 864 -13.66 -25.30 22.24
C ALA A 864 -12.90 -26.11 21.17
N GLY A 865 -13.56 -26.47 20.07
CA GLY A 865 -12.95 -27.06 18.88
C GLY A 865 -11.93 -26.12 18.21
N GLN A 866 -12.27 -24.85 17.97
CA GLN A 866 -11.35 -23.86 17.41
C GLN A 866 -10.11 -23.63 18.30
N ALA A 867 -10.27 -23.62 19.63
CA ALA A 867 -9.14 -23.57 20.57
C ALA A 867 -8.30 -24.87 20.50
N SER A 868 -8.93 -26.04 20.39
CA SER A 868 -8.25 -27.33 20.23
C SER A 868 -7.41 -27.40 18.94
N TYR A 869 -7.95 -26.94 17.81
CA TYR A 869 -7.18 -26.85 16.56
C TYR A 869 -6.08 -25.78 16.62
N SER A 870 -6.26 -24.72 17.41
CA SER A 870 -5.22 -23.71 17.62
C SER A 870 -4.00 -24.28 18.36
N ILE A 871 -4.21 -25.12 19.37
CA ILE A 871 -3.13 -25.89 20.04
C ILE A 871 -2.38 -26.77 19.03
N THR A 872 -3.10 -27.45 18.12
CA THR A 872 -2.50 -28.27 17.05
C THR A 872 -1.68 -27.44 16.05
N ARG A 873 -2.07 -26.20 15.75
CA ARG A 873 -1.29 -25.28 14.89
C ARG A 873 0.00 -24.81 15.57
N VAL A 874 -0.06 -24.46 16.86
CA VAL A 874 1.15 -24.11 17.63
C VAL A 874 2.12 -25.28 17.72
N LYS A 875 1.64 -26.53 17.79
CA LYS A 875 2.52 -27.72 17.70
C LYS A 875 3.22 -27.85 16.36
N ARG A 876 2.54 -27.59 15.23
CA ARG A 876 3.20 -27.51 13.91
C ARG A 876 4.25 -26.41 13.85
N ALA A 877 3.99 -25.25 14.48
CA ALA A 877 4.97 -24.19 14.63
C ALA A 877 6.16 -24.58 15.53
N GLN A 878 6.00 -25.53 16.46
CA GLN A 878 7.13 -26.14 17.16
C GLN A 878 7.92 -27.07 16.22
N ASP A 879 7.24 -27.94 15.48
CA ASP A 879 7.88 -28.86 14.53
C ASP A 879 8.72 -28.10 13.48
N ALA A 880 8.18 -27.01 12.92
CA ALA A 880 8.85 -26.16 11.92
C ALA A 880 10.05 -25.34 12.45
N LEU A 881 10.15 -25.14 13.77
CA LEU A 881 11.28 -24.45 14.40
C LEU A 881 12.29 -25.39 15.08
N ALA A 882 12.02 -26.71 15.11
CA ALA A 882 12.86 -27.68 15.80
C ALA A 882 14.22 -27.93 15.12
N GLU A 883 14.37 -27.64 13.82
CA GLU A 883 15.68 -27.64 13.16
C GLU A 883 16.31 -26.24 13.19
N VAL A 884 17.62 -26.17 13.47
CA VAL A 884 18.34 -24.90 13.66
C VAL A 884 19.67 -24.86 12.90
N ALA A 885 20.10 -23.64 12.57
CA ALA A 885 21.28 -23.37 11.75
C ALA A 885 22.63 -23.61 12.45
N LEU A 886 22.65 -23.64 13.79
CA LEU A 886 23.87 -23.70 14.62
C LEU A 886 24.91 -24.70 14.10
N GLY A 887 26.17 -24.28 13.99
CA GLY A 887 27.26 -25.08 13.43
C GLY A 887 27.49 -24.85 11.93
N GLY A 888 26.56 -24.20 11.22
CA GLY A 888 26.78 -23.74 9.86
C GLY A 888 27.84 -22.62 9.75
N THR A 889 28.09 -21.90 10.85
CA THR A 889 29.07 -20.81 11.00
C THR A 889 28.81 -19.64 10.03
N ALA A 890 29.78 -19.27 9.19
CA ALA A 890 29.71 -18.05 8.39
C ALA A 890 28.63 -18.11 7.28
N VAL A 891 28.58 -19.25 6.56
CA VAL A 891 27.88 -19.41 5.27
C VAL A 891 27.38 -20.85 5.03
N GLY A 892 27.09 -21.62 6.09
CA GLY A 892 26.63 -23.02 5.98
C GLY A 892 27.71 -24.10 5.88
N THR A 893 28.99 -23.74 5.79
CA THR A 893 30.11 -24.68 5.59
C THR A 893 30.69 -25.31 6.85
N GLY A 894 30.34 -24.81 8.05
CA GLY A 894 30.99 -25.22 9.31
C GLY A 894 32.48 -24.82 9.41
N VAL A 895 32.92 -23.81 8.66
CA VAL A 895 34.30 -23.34 8.70
C VAL A 895 34.68 -22.84 10.11
N ASN A 896 35.81 -23.33 10.63
CA ASN A 896 36.31 -23.07 11.98
C ASN A 896 35.46 -23.63 13.15
N THR A 897 34.49 -24.53 12.91
CA THR A 897 33.87 -25.34 13.97
C THR A 897 34.34 -26.80 13.94
N HIS A 898 33.94 -27.59 14.94
CA HIS A 898 34.24 -29.03 14.99
C HIS A 898 33.06 -29.85 14.42
N PRO A 899 33.28 -30.93 13.65
CA PRO A 899 32.22 -31.79 13.09
C PRO A 899 31.31 -32.55 14.08
N GLU A 900 31.32 -32.18 15.36
CA GLU A 900 30.40 -32.70 16.39
C GLU A 900 29.75 -31.57 17.22
N PHE A 901 30.08 -30.30 16.94
CA PHE A 901 29.67 -29.18 17.76
C PHE A 901 28.16 -28.97 17.77
N SER A 902 27.52 -29.04 16.60
CA SER A 902 26.08 -28.79 16.47
C SER A 902 25.26 -29.89 17.13
N ALA A 903 25.31 -31.15 16.65
CA ALA A 903 24.64 -32.29 17.25
C ALA A 903 24.75 -32.35 18.79
N ARG A 904 25.95 -32.20 19.34
CA ARG A 904 26.18 -32.21 20.80
C ARG A 904 25.54 -31.00 21.51
N THR A 905 25.60 -29.81 20.92
CA THR A 905 25.04 -28.59 21.52
C THR A 905 23.52 -28.53 21.38
N CYS A 906 22.94 -28.94 20.26
CA CYS A 906 21.50 -29.06 20.05
C CYS A 906 20.87 -30.11 20.97
N ALA A 907 21.51 -31.27 21.15
CA ALA A 907 21.09 -32.28 22.13
C ALA A 907 21.14 -31.73 23.57
N ARG A 908 22.22 -31.02 23.95
CA ARG A 908 22.36 -30.38 25.26
C ARG A 908 21.31 -29.29 25.50
N LEU A 909 21.05 -28.43 24.51
CA LEU A 909 19.99 -27.42 24.58
C LEU A 909 18.62 -28.08 24.77
N SER A 910 18.36 -29.19 24.06
CA SER A 910 17.13 -29.96 24.21
C SER A 910 16.97 -30.55 25.61
N GLU A 911 18.04 -31.10 26.20
CA GLU A 911 18.04 -31.59 27.58
C GLU A 911 17.80 -30.46 28.60
N MET A 912 18.52 -29.33 28.45
CA MET A 912 18.44 -28.17 29.35
C MET A 912 17.07 -27.47 29.35
N THR A 913 16.35 -27.50 28.22
CA THR A 913 15.11 -26.73 28.03
C THR A 913 13.86 -27.62 27.95
N GLY A 914 14.02 -28.89 27.58
CA GLY A 914 12.93 -29.80 27.25
C GLY A 914 12.04 -29.30 26.10
N VAL A 915 12.59 -28.55 25.14
CA VAL A 915 12.04 -28.42 23.78
C VAL A 915 12.94 -29.22 22.83
N ASP A 916 12.43 -29.56 21.65
CA ASP A 916 13.14 -30.39 20.66
C ASP A 916 13.97 -29.48 19.74
N ILE A 917 15.30 -29.65 19.72
CA ILE A 917 16.24 -28.84 18.93
C ILE A 917 17.25 -29.77 18.25
N ARG A 918 17.33 -29.67 16.92
CA ARG A 918 18.15 -30.52 16.04
C ARG A 918 19.06 -29.69 15.15
N GLU A 919 20.24 -30.22 14.89
CA GLU A 919 21.06 -29.82 13.75
C GLU A 919 20.26 -30.02 12.45
N THR A 920 20.18 -29.00 11.61
CA THR A 920 19.47 -29.04 10.32
C THR A 920 20.08 -30.05 9.36
N GLY A 921 19.26 -30.61 8.47
CA GLY A 921 19.75 -31.38 7.31
C GLY A 921 20.56 -30.56 6.29
N ASN A 922 20.48 -29.22 6.30
CA ASN A 922 21.23 -28.35 5.38
C ASN A 922 21.46 -26.93 5.94
N HIS A 923 22.66 -26.66 6.45
CA HIS A 923 23.01 -25.34 7.00
C HIS A 923 22.97 -24.19 5.98
N PHE A 924 23.15 -24.43 4.68
CA PHE A 924 23.04 -23.36 3.68
C PHE A 924 21.60 -22.83 3.63
N GLN A 925 20.61 -23.73 3.61
CA GLN A 925 19.19 -23.33 3.62
C GLN A 925 18.84 -22.65 4.95
N ALA A 926 19.21 -23.25 6.09
CA ALA A 926 18.87 -22.71 7.41
C ALA A 926 19.55 -21.35 7.76
N GLN A 927 20.51 -20.89 6.96
CA GLN A 927 21.11 -19.55 7.09
C GLN A 927 20.62 -18.57 6.00
N ALA A 928 20.37 -19.06 4.78
CA ALA A 928 19.93 -18.24 3.65
C ALA A 928 18.45 -17.79 3.73
N SER A 929 17.58 -18.59 4.34
CA SER A 929 16.14 -18.32 4.46
C SER A 929 15.65 -18.29 5.91
N LEU A 930 14.38 -17.92 6.09
CA LEU A 930 13.68 -17.92 7.39
C LEU A 930 12.41 -18.79 7.33
N ASP A 931 12.40 -19.84 6.51
CA ASP A 931 11.17 -20.56 6.12
C ASP A 931 10.35 -21.07 7.32
N GLY A 932 11.02 -21.67 8.32
CA GLY A 932 10.36 -22.15 9.54
C GLY A 932 9.78 -21.04 10.42
N ILE A 933 10.39 -19.84 10.40
CA ILE A 933 9.89 -18.63 11.08
C ILE A 933 8.65 -18.08 10.36
N VAL A 934 8.65 -18.09 9.03
CA VAL A 934 7.50 -17.70 8.20
C VAL A 934 6.34 -18.70 8.38
N GLU A 935 6.59 -20.01 8.35
CA GLU A 935 5.55 -21.00 8.63
C GLU A 935 4.99 -20.83 10.05
N ALA A 936 5.86 -20.76 11.07
CA ALA A 936 5.45 -20.57 12.46
C ALA A 936 4.56 -19.34 12.62
N SER A 937 4.92 -18.21 12.00
CA SER A 937 4.10 -17.00 11.97
C SER A 937 2.73 -17.24 11.31
N GLY A 938 2.70 -17.90 10.15
CA GLY A 938 1.45 -18.25 9.46
C GLY A 938 0.50 -19.14 10.28
N GLN A 939 1.05 -20.06 11.07
CA GLN A 939 0.28 -20.82 12.06
C GLN A 939 -0.30 -19.89 13.15
N LEU A 940 0.48 -18.93 13.67
CA LEU A 940 0.04 -17.97 14.70
C LEU A 940 -1.02 -16.98 14.19
N LYS A 941 -0.90 -16.48 12.95
CA LYS A 941 -1.99 -15.75 12.26
C LYS A 941 -3.28 -16.57 12.26
N THR A 942 -3.18 -17.85 11.94
CA THR A 942 -4.36 -18.74 11.89
C THR A 942 -4.96 -19.02 13.28
N VAL A 943 -4.14 -18.99 14.34
CA VAL A 943 -4.61 -18.95 15.74
C VAL A 943 -5.32 -17.62 16.04
N ALA A 944 -4.72 -16.48 15.68
CA ALA A 944 -5.29 -15.14 15.89
C ALA A 944 -6.69 -14.99 15.27
N ILE A 945 -6.87 -15.40 14.01
CA ILE A 945 -8.17 -15.41 13.33
C ILE A 945 -9.16 -16.37 14.01
N SER A 946 -8.69 -17.51 14.53
CA SER A 946 -9.54 -18.43 15.31
C SER A 946 -10.04 -17.79 16.61
N LEU A 947 -9.18 -17.05 17.33
CA LEU A 947 -9.55 -16.34 18.56
C LEU A 947 -10.46 -15.13 18.27
N HIS A 948 -10.19 -14.37 17.20
CA HIS A 948 -11.04 -13.26 16.75
C HIS A 948 -12.48 -13.72 16.55
N LYS A 949 -12.71 -14.87 15.89
CA LYS A 949 -14.06 -15.43 15.67
C LYS A 949 -14.78 -15.67 16.99
N ILE A 950 -14.14 -16.37 17.93
CA ILE A 950 -14.72 -16.70 19.25
C ILE A 950 -15.06 -15.43 20.03
N ALA A 951 -14.15 -14.44 20.04
CA ALA A 951 -14.36 -13.16 20.72
C ALA A 951 -15.48 -12.33 20.05
N ASN A 952 -15.53 -12.31 18.72
CA ASN A 952 -16.55 -11.58 17.96
C ASN A 952 -17.95 -12.15 18.19
N ASP A 953 -18.11 -13.48 18.10
CA ASP A 953 -19.37 -14.13 18.42
C ASP A 953 -19.82 -13.82 19.85
N ILE A 954 -18.95 -13.98 20.85
CA ILE A 954 -19.29 -13.78 22.26
C ILE A 954 -19.73 -12.33 22.55
N ARG A 955 -19.13 -11.31 21.92
CA ARG A 955 -19.63 -9.92 22.04
C ARG A 955 -20.96 -9.68 21.32
N PHE A 956 -21.27 -10.41 20.25
CA PHE A 956 -22.58 -10.33 19.58
C PHE A 956 -23.68 -11.04 20.37
N LEU A 957 -23.44 -12.25 20.88
CA LEU A 957 -24.36 -12.98 21.76
C LEU A 957 -24.68 -12.16 23.02
N GLY A 958 -23.69 -11.45 23.56
CA GLY A 958 -23.82 -10.58 24.73
C GLY A 958 -24.25 -9.14 24.45
N CYS A 959 -24.57 -8.74 23.21
CA CYS A 959 -24.94 -7.35 22.93
C CYS A 959 -26.35 -7.05 23.46
N GLY A 960 -26.53 -5.93 24.18
CA GLY A 960 -27.76 -5.67 24.93
C GLY A 960 -27.62 -4.49 25.90
N PRO A 961 -28.36 -4.46 27.03
CA PRO A 961 -29.32 -5.46 27.52
C PRO A 961 -30.76 -5.29 26.99
N ARG A 962 -31.02 -4.30 26.11
CA ARG A 962 -32.39 -4.00 25.60
C ARG A 962 -32.52 -3.83 24.09
N ALA A 963 -31.42 -3.63 23.36
CA ALA A 963 -31.40 -3.31 21.94
C ALA A 963 -30.33 -4.15 21.20
N GLY A 964 -30.30 -5.45 21.49
CA GLY A 964 -29.33 -6.41 20.97
C GLY A 964 -29.84 -7.85 21.18
N LEU A 965 -28.99 -8.85 20.98
CA LEU A 965 -29.36 -10.26 21.11
C LEU A 965 -29.60 -10.69 22.56
N GLY A 966 -28.71 -10.31 23.48
CA GLY A 966 -28.82 -10.58 24.92
C GLY A 966 -28.99 -12.06 25.28
N GLU A 967 -28.45 -12.99 24.48
CA GLU A 967 -28.56 -14.45 24.68
C GLU A 967 -27.65 -14.95 25.82
N ILE A 968 -26.59 -14.20 26.12
CA ILE A 968 -25.69 -14.41 27.26
C ILE A 968 -25.43 -13.08 27.99
N ASN A 969 -25.13 -13.17 29.28
CA ASN A 969 -24.48 -12.08 30.03
C ASN A 969 -22.96 -12.29 30.01
N LEU A 970 -22.21 -11.19 30.01
CA LEU A 970 -20.75 -11.16 30.11
C LEU A 970 -20.33 -10.59 31.47
N PRO A 971 -19.15 -10.95 32.02
CA PRO A 971 -18.69 -10.42 33.31
C PRO A 971 -18.50 -8.90 33.33
N GLU A 972 -18.97 -8.26 34.40
CA GLU A 972 -18.82 -6.82 34.64
C GLU A 972 -17.41 -6.48 35.18
N VAL A 973 -16.39 -6.54 34.31
CA VAL A 973 -14.98 -6.32 34.71
C VAL A 973 -14.62 -4.85 34.97
N GLN A 974 -15.33 -3.90 34.36
CA GLN A 974 -15.15 -2.46 34.56
C GLN A 974 -16.38 -1.66 34.11
N PRO A 975 -16.54 -0.38 34.55
CA PRO A 975 -17.52 0.53 33.95
C PRO A 975 -17.28 0.72 32.45
N GLY A 976 -18.33 0.52 31.63
CA GLY A 976 -18.28 0.60 30.17
C GLY A 976 -18.53 2.00 29.59
N SER A 977 -18.71 3.03 30.41
CA SER A 977 -18.87 4.42 29.96
C SER A 977 -18.60 5.42 31.07
N SER A 978 -18.00 6.56 30.70
CA SER A 978 -17.88 7.77 31.53
C SER A 978 -19.18 8.58 31.63
N ILE A 979 -20.14 8.37 30.70
CA ILE A 979 -21.35 9.21 30.56
C ILE A 979 -22.67 8.42 30.66
N MET A 980 -22.66 7.10 30.50
CA MET A 980 -23.84 6.22 30.64
C MET A 980 -23.72 5.35 31.91
N PRO A 981 -24.33 5.74 33.06
CA PRO A 981 -24.29 4.96 34.29
C PRO A 981 -24.87 3.56 34.10
N GLY A 982 -24.15 2.54 34.59
CA GLY A 982 -24.57 1.14 34.48
C GLY A 982 -24.38 0.51 33.09
N LYS A 983 -23.74 1.19 32.12
CA LYS A 983 -23.29 0.53 30.88
C LYS A 983 -22.04 -0.32 31.16
N VAL A 984 -22.03 -1.53 30.63
CA VAL A 984 -20.88 -2.45 30.62
C VAL A 984 -20.57 -2.80 29.16
N ASN A 985 -19.30 -2.97 28.83
CA ASN A 985 -18.82 -3.27 27.47
C ASN A 985 -18.10 -4.62 27.45
N PRO A 986 -18.06 -5.34 26.31
CA PRO A 986 -17.33 -6.60 26.14
C PRO A 986 -15.80 -6.39 26.02
N VAL A 987 -15.19 -5.54 26.86
CA VAL A 987 -13.81 -5.02 26.71
C VAL A 987 -12.74 -6.11 26.59
N ILE A 988 -12.93 -7.26 27.25
CA ILE A 988 -12.00 -8.37 27.14
C ILE A 988 -12.02 -8.95 25.72
N ALA A 989 -13.21 -9.17 25.14
CA ALA A 989 -13.34 -9.65 23.76
C ALA A 989 -12.88 -8.61 22.72
N GLU A 990 -13.10 -7.32 22.99
CA GLU A 990 -12.55 -6.21 22.20
C GLU A 990 -11.01 -6.26 22.18
N SER A 991 -10.36 -6.52 23.32
CA SER A 991 -8.89 -6.67 23.39
C SER A 991 -8.36 -7.89 22.62
N VAL A 992 -9.11 -9.01 22.57
CA VAL A 992 -8.74 -10.18 21.75
C VAL A 992 -8.76 -9.85 20.26
N ILE A 993 -9.76 -9.07 19.82
CA ILE A 993 -9.91 -8.64 18.42
C ILE A 993 -8.76 -7.71 18.01
N GLN A 994 -8.37 -6.76 18.87
CA GLN A 994 -7.21 -5.88 18.65
C GLN A 994 -5.89 -6.67 18.59
N VAL A 995 -5.66 -7.58 19.53
CA VAL A 995 -4.49 -8.50 19.49
C VAL A 995 -4.48 -9.32 18.20
N ALA A 996 -5.63 -9.81 17.74
CA ALA A 996 -5.68 -10.59 16.52
C ALA A 996 -5.32 -9.77 15.26
N ALA A 997 -5.75 -8.50 15.18
CA ALA A 997 -5.34 -7.59 14.12
C ALA A 997 -3.83 -7.29 14.16
N HIS A 998 -3.28 -7.04 15.36
CA HIS A 998 -1.84 -6.79 15.53
C HIS A 998 -0.99 -8.01 15.12
N VAL A 999 -1.41 -9.23 15.46
CA VAL A 999 -0.72 -10.46 15.05
C VAL A 999 -0.75 -10.67 13.53
N VAL A 1000 -1.81 -10.22 12.83
CA VAL A 1000 -1.85 -10.23 11.35
C VAL A 1000 -0.84 -9.23 10.75
N GLY A 1001 -0.70 -8.04 11.36
CA GLY A 1001 0.33 -7.06 10.97
C GLY A 1001 1.75 -7.60 11.17
N ASN A 1002 2.02 -8.18 12.34
CA ASN A 1002 3.29 -8.85 12.65
C ASN A 1002 3.59 -9.97 11.64
N ASP A 1003 2.58 -10.76 11.25
CA ASP A 1003 2.75 -11.84 10.26
C ASP A 1003 3.09 -11.32 8.87
N ALA A 1004 2.49 -10.21 8.43
CA ALA A 1004 2.88 -9.55 7.19
C ALA A 1004 4.34 -9.05 7.25
N THR A 1005 4.78 -8.51 8.41
CA THR A 1005 6.17 -8.12 8.63
C THR A 1005 7.13 -9.31 8.60
N VAL A 1006 6.77 -10.46 9.22
CA VAL A 1006 7.59 -11.68 9.19
C VAL A 1006 7.65 -12.28 7.77
N ALA A 1007 6.55 -12.28 7.02
CA ALA A 1007 6.52 -12.77 5.65
C ALA A 1007 7.43 -11.94 4.73
N LEU A 1008 7.38 -10.59 4.84
CA LEU A 1008 8.29 -9.70 4.10
C LEU A 1008 9.75 -9.88 4.55
N ALA A 1009 10.01 -10.07 5.84
CA ALA A 1009 11.35 -10.38 6.34
C ALA A 1009 11.89 -11.71 5.79
N GLY A 1010 11.03 -12.71 5.58
CA GLY A 1010 11.39 -13.97 4.93
C GLY A 1010 11.96 -13.79 3.52
N ALA A 1011 11.44 -12.83 2.76
CA ALA A 1011 11.93 -12.49 1.42
C ALA A 1011 13.31 -11.78 1.41
N GLY A 1012 13.82 -11.32 2.56
CA GLY A 1012 15.13 -10.65 2.69
C GLY A 1012 16.36 -11.59 2.63
N GLY A 1013 16.24 -12.71 1.91
CA GLY A 1013 17.28 -13.72 1.70
C GLY A 1013 18.14 -13.43 0.47
N TYR A 1014 19.45 -13.24 0.66
CA TYR A 1014 20.38 -12.98 -0.43
C TYR A 1014 21.62 -13.88 -0.30
N PHE A 1015 21.84 -14.73 -1.30
CA PHE A 1015 22.90 -15.75 -1.31
C PHE A 1015 22.86 -16.61 -0.02
N GLU A 1016 23.95 -16.72 0.74
CA GLU A 1016 24.03 -17.59 1.92
C GLU A 1016 23.44 -16.99 3.21
N LEU A 1017 22.73 -15.85 3.17
CA LEU A 1017 22.22 -15.19 4.38
C LEU A 1017 20.91 -14.38 4.20
N ASN A 1018 19.94 -14.59 5.09
CA ASN A 1018 18.84 -13.64 5.30
C ASN A 1018 19.26 -12.48 6.22
N THR A 1019 18.93 -11.25 5.82
CA THR A 1019 19.36 -10.01 6.50
C THR A 1019 18.24 -9.24 7.20
N MET A 1020 17.13 -9.91 7.51
CA MET A 1020 15.97 -9.35 8.22
C MET A 1020 15.71 -10.07 9.57
N MET A 1021 16.72 -10.76 10.10
CA MET A 1021 16.59 -11.63 11.28
C MET A 1021 16.04 -10.90 12.53
N PRO A 1022 16.51 -9.69 12.93
CA PRO A 1022 16.00 -9.01 14.11
C PRO A 1022 14.52 -8.63 14.04
N VAL A 1023 14.06 -8.11 12.90
CA VAL A 1023 12.67 -7.67 12.75
C VAL A 1023 11.72 -8.88 12.65
N ALA A 1024 12.12 -9.97 11.99
CA ALA A 1024 11.39 -11.24 12.04
C ALA A 1024 11.28 -11.78 13.47
N ALA A 1025 12.38 -11.78 14.22
CA ALA A 1025 12.43 -12.25 15.61
C ALA A 1025 11.51 -11.46 16.54
N TYR A 1026 11.56 -10.13 16.47
CA TYR A 1026 10.72 -9.27 17.31
C TYR A 1026 9.23 -9.52 17.06
N ASN A 1027 8.81 -9.51 15.79
CA ASN A 1027 7.40 -9.69 15.41
C ASN A 1027 6.87 -11.09 15.74
N LEU A 1028 7.67 -12.15 15.51
CA LEU A 1028 7.30 -13.51 15.90
C LEU A 1028 7.09 -13.61 17.42
N LEU A 1029 8.07 -13.18 18.22
CA LEU A 1029 8.04 -13.30 19.68
C LEU A 1029 6.96 -12.42 20.31
N GLN A 1030 6.74 -11.21 19.79
CA GLN A 1030 5.64 -10.35 20.21
C GLN A 1030 4.28 -11.03 19.92
N SER A 1031 4.11 -11.69 18.78
CA SER A 1031 2.90 -12.47 18.47
C SER A 1031 2.68 -13.64 19.44
N VAL A 1032 3.73 -14.35 19.85
CA VAL A 1032 3.63 -15.40 20.88
C VAL A 1032 3.13 -14.82 22.21
N ALA A 1033 3.76 -13.73 22.66
CA ALA A 1033 3.45 -13.08 23.94
C ALA A 1033 2.02 -12.50 23.97
N LEU A 1034 1.62 -11.80 22.91
CA LEU A 1034 0.28 -11.21 22.79
C LEU A 1034 -0.81 -12.28 22.76
N LEU A 1035 -0.65 -13.35 21.96
CA LEU A 1035 -1.62 -14.45 21.93
C LEU A 1035 -1.72 -15.17 23.28
N ALA A 1036 -0.60 -15.39 23.98
CA ALA A 1036 -0.59 -16.06 25.28
C ALA A 1036 -1.22 -15.20 26.40
N ALA A 1037 -0.96 -13.90 26.41
CA ALA A 1037 -1.61 -12.96 27.33
C ALA A 1037 -3.12 -12.87 27.04
N SER A 1038 -3.48 -12.67 25.76
CA SER A 1038 -4.86 -12.55 25.29
C SER A 1038 -5.70 -13.79 25.60
N ALA A 1039 -5.22 -15.00 25.27
CA ALA A 1039 -5.96 -16.23 25.53
C ALA A 1039 -6.15 -16.53 27.03
N ARG A 1040 -5.16 -16.21 27.89
CA ARG A 1040 -5.32 -16.30 29.37
C ARG A 1040 -6.35 -15.30 29.87
N ASN A 1041 -6.22 -14.03 29.49
CA ASN A 1041 -7.12 -12.95 29.90
C ASN A 1041 -8.57 -13.24 29.48
N PHE A 1042 -8.77 -13.71 28.24
CA PHE A 1042 -10.08 -14.04 27.70
C PHE A 1042 -10.72 -15.25 28.39
N ALA A 1043 -9.93 -16.28 28.73
CA ALA A 1043 -10.41 -17.42 29.51
C ALA A 1043 -10.92 -16.99 30.90
N ASP A 1044 -10.12 -16.18 31.61
CA ASP A 1044 -10.34 -15.85 33.02
C ASP A 1044 -11.32 -14.70 33.25
N GLN A 1045 -11.18 -13.59 32.51
CA GLN A 1045 -11.96 -12.36 32.70
C GLN A 1045 -13.25 -12.33 31.87
N CYS A 1046 -13.43 -13.26 30.93
CA CYS A 1046 -14.64 -13.35 30.11
C CYS A 1046 -15.26 -14.75 30.17
N VAL A 1047 -14.67 -15.74 29.50
CA VAL A 1047 -15.32 -17.03 29.21
C VAL A 1047 -15.79 -17.75 30.48
N ALA A 1048 -14.96 -17.83 31.51
CA ALA A 1048 -15.31 -18.51 32.77
C ALA A 1048 -16.57 -17.95 33.45
N GLY A 1049 -16.85 -16.65 33.29
CA GLY A 1049 -17.97 -15.96 33.94
C GLY A 1049 -19.21 -15.72 33.07
N ILE A 1050 -19.24 -16.18 31.81
CA ILE A 1050 -20.41 -16.07 30.94
C ILE A 1050 -21.60 -16.84 31.55
N THR A 1051 -22.82 -16.30 31.46
CA THR A 1051 -24.06 -17.02 31.81
C THR A 1051 -25.09 -16.91 30.70
N ALA A 1052 -25.84 -17.98 30.40
CA ALA A 1052 -26.98 -17.91 29.49
C ALA A 1052 -28.13 -17.03 30.05
N THR A 1053 -29.03 -16.57 29.17
CA THR A 1053 -30.28 -15.88 29.54
C THR A 1053 -31.51 -16.59 28.96
N ASP A 1054 -32.69 -16.25 29.49
CA ASP A 1054 -33.98 -16.72 28.94
C ASP A 1054 -34.30 -16.14 27.54
N THR A 1055 -33.53 -15.16 27.05
CA THR A 1055 -33.75 -14.50 25.76
C THR A 1055 -33.56 -15.46 24.60
N GLY A 1056 -32.51 -16.29 24.61
CA GLY A 1056 -32.23 -17.28 23.57
C GLY A 1056 -33.39 -18.28 23.39
N PRO A 1057 -33.84 -18.96 24.45
CA PRO A 1057 -35.06 -19.78 24.43
C PRO A 1057 -36.32 -19.02 24.00
N THR A 1058 -36.50 -17.77 24.47
CA THR A 1058 -37.66 -16.94 24.10
C THR A 1058 -37.68 -16.56 22.62
N MET A 1059 -36.50 -16.39 21.99
CA MET A 1059 -36.37 -16.15 20.55
C MET A 1059 -36.73 -17.39 19.72
N VAL A 1060 -36.43 -18.60 20.22
CA VAL A 1060 -36.78 -19.86 19.53
C VAL A 1060 -38.28 -20.02 19.33
N GLU A 1061 -39.08 -19.88 20.40
CA GLU A 1061 -40.55 -20.02 20.34
C GLU A 1061 -41.23 -18.95 19.45
N ARG A 1062 -40.54 -17.85 19.17
CA ARG A 1062 -40.97 -16.78 18.25
C ARG A 1062 -40.37 -16.92 16.84
N GLY A 1063 -39.39 -17.79 16.67
CA GLY A 1063 -38.60 -17.94 15.45
C GLY A 1063 -39.38 -18.60 14.33
N LEU A 1064 -39.47 -17.92 13.19
CA LEU A 1064 -40.18 -18.42 12.01
C LEU A 1064 -39.58 -19.74 11.47
N MET A 1065 -38.30 -19.98 11.72
CA MET A 1065 -37.57 -21.17 11.25
C MET A 1065 -37.88 -22.45 12.05
N LEU A 1066 -38.72 -22.40 13.10
CA LEU A 1066 -39.39 -23.60 13.59
C LEU A 1066 -40.26 -24.26 12.50
N GLY A 1067 -40.74 -23.50 11.52
CA GLY A 1067 -41.53 -24.00 10.38
C GLY A 1067 -40.81 -25.07 9.55
N THR A 1068 -39.47 -25.09 9.55
CA THR A 1068 -38.67 -26.08 8.81
C THR A 1068 -38.98 -27.53 9.23
N ALA A 1069 -39.32 -27.77 10.50
CA ALA A 1069 -39.70 -29.11 10.98
C ALA A 1069 -41.06 -29.61 10.44
N LEU A 1070 -41.90 -28.74 9.86
CA LEU A 1070 -43.16 -29.12 9.24
C LEU A 1070 -42.95 -29.67 7.81
N ALA A 1071 -41.93 -29.21 7.09
CA ALA A 1071 -41.72 -29.56 5.69
C ALA A 1071 -41.63 -31.08 5.40
N PRO A 1072 -41.04 -31.93 6.26
CA PRO A 1072 -41.05 -33.40 6.09
C PRO A 1072 -42.42 -34.07 6.30
N SER A 1073 -43.45 -33.33 6.75
CA SER A 1073 -44.80 -33.85 7.00
C SER A 1073 -45.90 -33.21 6.15
N ILE A 1074 -45.73 -31.95 5.70
CA ILE A 1074 -46.70 -31.22 4.86
C ILE A 1074 -46.13 -30.70 3.53
N GLY A 1075 -44.83 -30.88 3.27
CA GLY A 1075 -44.14 -30.34 2.10
C GLY A 1075 -43.56 -28.93 2.33
N TYR A 1076 -42.54 -28.58 1.56
CA TYR A 1076 -41.81 -27.32 1.69
C TYR A 1076 -42.70 -26.09 1.48
N ASP A 1077 -43.46 -26.05 0.37
CA ASP A 1077 -44.29 -24.89 0.01
C ASP A 1077 -45.36 -24.57 1.06
N ALA A 1078 -45.92 -25.60 1.69
CA ALA A 1078 -46.91 -25.45 2.76
C ALA A 1078 -46.26 -24.92 4.05
N ALA A 1079 -45.08 -25.44 4.43
CA ALA A 1079 -44.31 -24.93 5.56
C ALA A 1079 -43.84 -23.47 5.35
N ALA A 1080 -43.41 -23.13 4.13
CA ALA A 1080 -43.06 -21.75 3.74
C ALA A 1080 -44.28 -20.82 3.77
N GLY A 1081 -45.46 -21.30 3.34
CA GLY A 1081 -46.73 -20.57 3.47
C GLY A 1081 -47.10 -20.27 4.92
N ILE A 1082 -46.93 -21.24 5.82
CA ILE A 1082 -47.14 -21.07 7.27
C ILE A 1082 -46.15 -20.04 7.84
N ALA A 1083 -44.86 -20.13 7.51
CA ALA A 1083 -43.85 -19.19 7.97
C ALA A 1083 -44.10 -17.75 7.48
N LYS A 1084 -44.51 -17.60 6.22
CA LYS A 1084 -44.90 -16.29 5.65
C LYS A 1084 -46.12 -15.72 6.36
N LYS A 1085 -47.18 -16.52 6.56
CA LYS A 1085 -48.40 -16.07 7.26
C LYS A 1085 -48.14 -15.73 8.73
N ALA A 1086 -47.28 -16.49 9.42
CA ALA A 1086 -46.84 -16.17 10.78
C ALA A 1086 -46.12 -14.81 10.84
N ALA A 1087 -45.24 -14.51 9.88
CA ALA A 1087 -44.59 -13.21 9.77
C ALA A 1087 -45.59 -12.06 9.48
N GLU A 1088 -46.57 -12.30 8.60
CA GLU A 1088 -47.59 -11.31 8.25
C GLU A 1088 -48.60 -11.02 9.37
N THR A 1089 -48.89 -12.00 10.25
CA THR A 1089 -49.88 -11.83 11.35
C THR A 1089 -49.27 -11.62 12.74
N GLY A 1090 -47.96 -11.86 12.90
CA GLY A 1090 -47.30 -11.86 14.21
C GLY A 1090 -47.67 -13.05 15.12
N GLN A 1091 -48.31 -14.08 14.57
CA GLN A 1091 -48.62 -15.32 15.28
C GLN A 1091 -47.42 -16.28 15.30
N THR A 1092 -47.38 -17.24 16.22
CA THR A 1092 -46.36 -18.29 16.20
C THR A 1092 -46.57 -19.26 15.03
N ILE A 1093 -45.50 -19.94 14.61
CA ILE A 1093 -45.56 -21.06 13.66
C ILE A 1093 -46.58 -22.11 14.10
N ARG A 1094 -46.59 -22.43 15.42
CA ARG A 1094 -47.52 -23.40 16.03
C ARG A 1094 -48.98 -22.96 15.87
N ASP A 1095 -49.29 -21.69 16.14
CA ASP A 1095 -50.66 -21.19 16.05
C ASP A 1095 -51.19 -21.15 14.62
N VAL A 1096 -50.34 -20.79 13.65
CA VAL A 1096 -50.71 -20.83 12.22
C VAL A 1096 -50.84 -22.27 11.73
N ALA A 1097 -49.92 -23.16 12.08
CA ALA A 1097 -49.99 -24.57 11.72
C ALA A 1097 -51.24 -25.28 12.29
N ARG A 1098 -51.67 -24.93 13.50
CA ARG A 1098 -52.92 -25.44 14.13
C ARG A 1098 -54.18 -25.01 13.37
N LEU A 1099 -54.15 -23.88 12.66
CA LEU A 1099 -55.30 -23.35 11.91
C LEU A 1099 -55.32 -23.82 10.45
N ASP A 1100 -54.14 -23.94 9.82
CA ASP A 1100 -53.99 -24.11 8.37
C ASP A 1100 -53.62 -25.55 7.96
N THR A 1101 -53.40 -26.47 8.90
CA THR A 1101 -53.07 -27.88 8.62
C THR A 1101 -54.05 -28.86 9.28
N SER A 1102 -53.99 -30.12 8.87
CA SER A 1102 -54.72 -31.22 9.50
C SER A 1102 -53.92 -31.96 10.59
N LEU A 1103 -52.80 -31.39 11.06
CA LEU A 1103 -51.96 -32.01 12.09
C LEU A 1103 -52.64 -31.90 13.45
N THR A 1104 -52.59 -32.97 14.24
CA THR A 1104 -53.07 -32.95 15.63
C THR A 1104 -52.10 -32.20 16.54
N GLU A 1105 -52.56 -31.69 17.69
CA GLU A 1105 -51.67 -31.00 18.65
C GLU A 1105 -50.48 -31.89 19.07
N ALA A 1106 -50.69 -33.21 19.22
CA ALA A 1106 -49.64 -34.17 19.55
C ALA A 1106 -48.61 -34.37 18.42
N GLU A 1107 -49.00 -34.17 17.16
CA GLU A 1107 -48.07 -34.15 16.02
C GLU A 1107 -47.33 -32.82 15.93
N LEU A 1108 -48.00 -31.70 16.23
CA LEU A 1108 -47.36 -30.38 16.34
C LEU A 1108 -46.36 -30.34 17.51
N ASP A 1109 -46.68 -30.94 18.66
CA ASP A 1109 -45.77 -31.10 19.80
C ASP A 1109 -44.55 -31.97 19.46
N ALA A 1110 -44.71 -32.99 18.64
CA ALA A 1110 -43.61 -33.87 18.24
C ALA A 1110 -42.72 -33.25 17.14
N LEU A 1111 -43.31 -32.48 16.21
CA LEU A 1111 -42.59 -31.84 15.10
C LEU A 1111 -41.92 -30.53 15.52
N LEU A 1112 -42.65 -29.65 16.23
CA LEU A 1112 -42.17 -28.34 16.66
C LEU A 1112 -41.49 -28.39 18.04
N ASN A 1113 -40.84 -29.50 18.38
CA ASN A 1113 -40.01 -29.62 19.58
C ASN A 1113 -38.60 -29.07 19.27
N PRO A 1114 -38.20 -27.91 19.84
CA PRO A 1114 -36.93 -27.29 19.46
C PRO A 1114 -35.72 -28.08 19.95
N GLU A 1115 -35.85 -28.88 21.01
CA GLU A 1115 -34.76 -29.71 21.51
C GLU A 1115 -34.46 -30.89 20.56
N GLU A 1116 -35.50 -31.51 20.00
CA GLU A 1116 -35.35 -32.57 18.99
C GLU A 1116 -34.78 -32.04 17.67
N MET A 1117 -35.04 -30.78 17.30
CA MET A 1117 -34.44 -30.13 16.12
C MET A 1117 -32.92 -29.95 16.23
N THR A 1118 -32.32 -30.05 17.43
CA THR A 1118 -30.87 -29.85 17.64
C THR A 1118 -29.98 -31.06 17.28
N LYS A 1119 -30.56 -32.14 16.74
CA LYS A 1119 -29.85 -33.41 16.46
C LYS A 1119 -30.41 -34.12 15.22
N PRO A 1120 -29.63 -34.97 14.53
CA PRO A 1120 -30.14 -35.81 13.44
C PRO A 1120 -31.21 -36.80 13.91
N SER A 1121 -32.26 -36.99 13.10
CA SER A 1121 -33.27 -38.04 13.34
C SER A 1121 -33.03 -39.27 12.43
N LEU A 1122 -33.43 -40.45 12.90
CA LEU A 1122 -33.31 -41.71 12.15
C LEU A 1122 -34.39 -41.90 11.06
N VAL A 1123 -35.32 -40.95 10.91
CA VAL A 1123 -36.49 -41.10 10.02
C VAL A 1123 -36.45 -40.02 8.94
N VAL A 1124 -35.78 -40.32 7.83
CA VAL A 1124 -35.78 -39.48 6.62
C VAL A 1124 -37.17 -39.49 5.99
N ARG A 1125 -38.04 -38.57 6.42
CA ARG A 1125 -39.29 -38.24 5.72
C ARG A 1125 -38.98 -37.20 4.65
N GLY A 1126 -39.49 -37.39 3.44
CA GLY A 1126 -39.14 -36.54 2.30
C GLY A 1126 -39.68 -35.12 2.40
N GLY A 1127 -38.81 -34.16 2.70
CA GLY A 1127 -39.01 -32.72 2.56
C GLY A 1127 -37.69 -32.09 2.12
N GLY A 1128 -37.71 -31.03 1.31
CA GLY A 1128 -36.49 -30.45 0.71
C GLY A 1128 -35.54 -29.86 1.76
N GLY A 1129 -34.25 -30.21 1.64
CA GLY A 1129 -33.16 -29.89 2.57
C GLY A 1129 -32.01 -30.86 2.36
#